data_AF-A0A3A5QK59-F1
#
_entry.id   AF-A0A3A5QK59-F1
#
_cell.length_a   1.000
_cell.length_b   1.000
_cell.length_c   1.000
_cell.angle_alpha   90.00
_cell.angle_beta   90.00
_cell.angle_gamma   90.00
#
_symmetry.space_group_name_H-M   'P 1'
#
loop_
_entity.id
_entity.type
_entity.pdbx_description
1 polymer ?
#
loop_
_entity_poly.entity_id
_entity_poly.type
_entity_poly.pdbx_seq_one_letter_code
_entity_poly.pdbx_strand_id
1 'polypeptide(L)'
;MKMKYISWLSILSVLALSGCEDGMERAAEIGDSVCVLASRAGVDASVWEDDTSMKVRNYTVTDDNGEAREDVFTFGGGSWTPGKPGKYERVLEWNGNSTIDLVAYIEKTGTGFDKVELQAGDDDAVEQKANNLDGFDYLYSINYGLEKPADGKLSLEFGHVMSKIVINVKGRDLSSVEHVMLKSPRVMTFDGEQWTPDVEDKVDIRLPYEGSSSFVAYVVPHVWVRPEVSLYMVGETDEPKLAKYRNDIVLEVGKEYSLSIDLNTGDLSISFDSSVDVKEWGGETQQEAVVIPKWSGKVAESFAGGSGTEENPYLISNGEQLALMAQEVNKHPNSGSNVLEYNGIFFRLTSDIDLDNKEWMPIGNGISKGKFAGSFDGDGHRIYNLKVHDESGKMYIGLFGDSRPSAETYIKNLTIVNPDLYSNNTTASNVSAVVGYAHQNLTIENCKVIGGKIEGGKNAGAIMGNGQVANIVIKNCEVTDMEVRTGANIGANTGGIVGLINNNLKVIACSFDGKISGSSGILGGIVGATNNKSNSVIFQNILGCYSNVDYDVSGPAKFGGIVGTNKFANIRGCYSVLRNIGVADTKSVLGGIIGEFTKSTMQDGASNISSSIIKSFSVSELNAIGNNVSEPENLNMDDSEVPVLMKVDAIGEEEVNMMNAALEEDGLEYVASEDGFFPYVISNIRNVEE
;
A
#
# COMPACT_ATOMS: atom_id res chain seq x y z
N MET A 1 -11.48 0.03 8.24
CA MET A 1 -12.72 -0.79 8.21
C MET A 1 -13.62 -0.35 7.06
N LYS A 2 -13.75 -1.15 6.00
CA LYS A 2 -15.06 -1.64 5.53
C LYS A 2 -14.85 -2.87 4.65
N MET A 3 -15.71 -3.84 4.93
CA MET A 3 -15.73 -5.21 4.44
C MET A 3 -15.80 -5.34 2.91
N LYS A 4 -15.15 -6.39 2.43
CA LYS A 4 -15.32 -7.04 1.13
C LYS A 4 -16.79 -7.11 0.71
N TYR A 5 -17.11 -6.54 -0.46
CA TYR A 5 -18.11 -7.12 -1.33
C TYR A 5 -17.41 -8.09 -2.29
N ILE A 6 -17.98 -9.28 -2.38
CA ILE A 6 -17.65 -10.38 -3.29
C ILE A 6 -17.50 -9.80 -4.72
N SER A 7 -16.46 -10.22 -5.45
CA SER A 7 -16.15 -9.70 -6.79
C SER A 7 -17.31 -9.89 -7.77
N TRP A 8 -17.99 -8.81 -8.12
CA TRP A 8 -19.00 -8.74 -9.19
C TRP A 8 -18.38 -8.79 -10.61
N LEU A 9 -17.06 -8.77 -10.76
CA LEU A 9 -16.33 -8.65 -12.04
C LEU A 9 -16.50 -9.80 -13.05
N SER A 10 -16.68 -11.05 -12.60
CA SER A 10 -16.91 -12.20 -13.50
C SER A 10 -18.36 -12.37 -13.94
N ILE A 11 -19.30 -11.72 -13.24
CA ILE A 11 -20.71 -11.66 -13.62
C ILE A 11 -20.96 -10.39 -14.46
N LEU A 12 -20.26 -9.28 -14.20
CA LEU A 12 -20.41 -8.00 -14.91
C LEU A 12 -19.82 -7.98 -16.33
N SER A 13 -18.70 -8.63 -16.59
CA SER A 13 -18.16 -8.78 -17.96
C SER A 13 -19.11 -9.61 -18.84
N VAL A 14 -19.77 -10.60 -18.25
CA VAL A 14 -20.84 -11.38 -18.90
C VAL A 14 -22.14 -10.58 -19.01
N LEU A 15 -22.48 -9.73 -18.04
CA LEU A 15 -23.66 -8.84 -18.08
C LEU A 15 -23.52 -7.67 -19.07
N ALA A 16 -22.34 -7.08 -19.21
CA ALA A 16 -22.04 -6.01 -20.18
C ALA A 16 -22.09 -6.55 -21.61
N LEU A 17 -21.63 -7.80 -21.82
CA LEU A 17 -21.81 -8.53 -23.08
C LEU A 17 -23.31 -8.84 -23.34
N SER A 18 -24.07 -9.29 -22.33
CA SER A 18 -25.51 -9.56 -22.50
C SER A 18 -26.36 -8.30 -22.70
N GLY A 19 -25.99 -7.16 -22.09
CA GLY A 19 -26.70 -5.89 -22.23
C GLY A 19 -26.53 -5.26 -23.62
N CYS A 20 -25.35 -5.41 -24.23
CA CYS A 20 -25.13 -5.00 -25.62
C CYS A 20 -25.82 -5.98 -26.61
N GLU A 21 -25.95 -7.28 -26.28
CA GLU A 21 -26.78 -8.23 -27.06
C GLU A 21 -28.29 -7.87 -27.05
N ASP A 22 -28.86 -7.55 -25.88
CA ASP A 22 -30.26 -7.10 -25.74
C ASP A 22 -30.51 -5.74 -26.44
N GLY A 23 -29.53 -4.83 -26.41
CA GLY A 23 -29.55 -3.56 -27.14
C GLY A 23 -29.45 -3.74 -28.66
N MET A 24 -28.66 -4.71 -29.12
CA MET A 24 -28.50 -5.06 -30.54
C MET A 24 -29.76 -5.73 -31.12
N GLU A 25 -30.49 -6.56 -30.35
CA GLU A 25 -31.78 -7.12 -30.81
C GLU A 25 -32.84 -6.03 -31.05
N ARG A 26 -32.89 -4.99 -30.20
CA ARG A 26 -33.77 -3.81 -30.41
C ARG A 26 -33.32 -2.92 -31.57
N ALA A 27 -32.01 -2.85 -31.80
CA ALA A 27 -31.39 -2.04 -32.85
C ALA A 27 -31.51 -2.67 -34.25
N ALA A 28 -31.61 -4.00 -34.34
CA ALA A 28 -31.73 -4.77 -35.59
C ALA A 28 -33.00 -4.45 -36.40
N GLU A 29 -34.03 -3.85 -35.80
CA GLU A 29 -35.23 -3.40 -36.51
C GLU A 29 -35.00 -2.13 -37.36
N ILE A 30 -33.91 -1.37 -37.12
CA ILE A 30 -33.68 -0.04 -37.71
C ILE A 30 -32.46 0.01 -38.66
N GLY A 31 -31.76 -1.11 -38.88
CA GLY A 31 -30.84 -1.30 -40.00
C GLY A 31 -29.48 -0.59 -39.98
N ASP A 32 -29.27 0.45 -39.15
CA ASP A 32 -28.03 1.25 -39.16
C ASP A 32 -27.52 1.74 -37.79
N SER A 33 -27.81 0.97 -36.74
CA SER A 33 -27.54 1.28 -35.34
C SER A 33 -26.19 0.75 -34.83
N VAL A 34 -25.53 1.47 -33.90
CA VAL A 34 -24.26 1.09 -33.23
C VAL A 34 -24.42 1.12 -31.70
N CYS A 35 -23.91 0.10 -30.99
CA CYS A 35 -23.85 0.02 -29.52
C CYS A 35 -22.65 0.85 -29.04
N VAL A 36 -22.83 1.77 -28.08
CA VAL A 36 -21.71 2.57 -27.55
C VAL A 36 -21.18 1.92 -26.27
N LEU A 37 -19.86 1.73 -26.22
CA LEU A 37 -19.11 1.36 -25.04
C LEU A 37 -18.29 2.59 -24.64
N ALA A 38 -18.37 3.02 -23.39
CA ALA A 38 -17.60 4.18 -22.93
C ALA A 38 -16.79 3.85 -21.68
N SER A 39 -15.50 4.18 -21.75
CA SER A 39 -14.52 4.03 -20.68
C SER A 39 -13.99 5.40 -20.27
N ARG A 40 -13.74 5.59 -18.98
CA ARG A 40 -13.03 6.76 -18.45
C ARG A 40 -11.53 6.49 -18.59
N ALA A 41 -10.76 7.47 -19.07
CA ALA A 41 -9.31 7.37 -19.14
C ALA A 41 -8.79 6.95 -17.78
N GLY A 42 -8.16 5.78 -17.75
CA GLY A 42 -7.56 5.23 -16.55
C GLY A 42 -8.48 4.51 -15.53
N VAL A 43 -9.76 4.25 -15.84
CA VAL A 43 -10.62 3.50 -14.91
C VAL A 43 -11.54 2.51 -15.64
N ASP A 44 -11.73 1.31 -15.07
CA ASP A 44 -12.56 0.21 -15.61
C ASP A 44 -14.03 0.64 -15.83
N ALA A 45 -14.78 -0.09 -16.66
CA ALA A 45 -16.19 0.17 -17.00
C ALA A 45 -17.17 0.11 -15.80
N SER A 46 -16.68 -0.14 -14.58
CA SER A 46 -17.39 -0.22 -13.31
C SER A 46 -17.60 1.13 -12.59
N VAL A 47 -17.32 2.25 -13.26
CA VAL A 47 -17.19 3.59 -12.64
C VAL A 47 -18.43 4.46 -12.82
N TRP A 48 -19.33 4.07 -13.72
CA TRP A 48 -20.54 4.83 -13.96
C TRP A 48 -21.61 4.41 -12.95
N GLU A 49 -22.17 5.37 -12.23
CA GLU A 49 -23.36 5.13 -11.43
C GLU A 49 -24.52 4.77 -12.38
N ASP A 50 -25.39 3.83 -11.98
CA ASP A 50 -26.63 3.59 -12.72
C ASP A 50 -27.38 4.93 -12.88
N ASP A 51 -27.98 5.15 -14.05
CA ASP A 51 -28.62 6.40 -14.49
C ASP A 51 -27.67 7.55 -14.87
N THR A 52 -26.34 7.34 -14.88
CA THR A 52 -25.40 8.33 -15.47
C THR A 52 -25.78 8.59 -16.92
N SER A 53 -25.93 9.86 -17.29
CA SER A 53 -26.29 10.27 -18.65
C SER A 53 -25.07 10.77 -19.43
N MET A 54 -24.81 10.14 -20.57
CA MET A 54 -23.84 10.56 -21.57
C MET A 54 -24.60 11.17 -22.74
N LYS A 55 -24.18 12.35 -23.16
CA LYS A 55 -24.69 12.99 -24.36
C LYS A 55 -23.66 12.87 -25.46
N VAL A 56 -24.10 12.47 -26.65
CA VAL A 56 -23.26 12.29 -27.83
C VAL A 56 -23.78 13.21 -28.92
N ARG A 57 -22.95 14.18 -29.31
CA ARG A 57 -23.24 15.10 -30.40
C ARG A 57 -22.57 14.63 -31.67
N ASN A 58 -23.38 14.45 -32.72
CA ASN A 58 -22.93 14.08 -34.06
C ASN A 58 -22.92 15.30 -34.96
N TYR A 59 -21.73 15.73 -35.38
CA TYR A 59 -21.56 16.91 -36.25
C TYR A 59 -21.79 16.61 -37.73
N THR A 60 -21.84 15.32 -38.08
CA THR A 60 -22.05 14.87 -39.46
C THR A 60 -23.53 14.69 -39.80
N VAL A 61 -24.41 14.65 -38.78
CA VAL A 61 -25.86 14.52 -38.92
C VAL A 61 -26.55 15.70 -38.26
N THR A 62 -27.32 16.47 -39.02
CA THR A 62 -28.11 17.59 -38.47
C THR A 62 -29.53 17.16 -38.13
N ASP A 63 -30.14 17.82 -37.15
CA ASP A 63 -31.56 17.73 -36.85
C ASP A 63 -32.42 18.49 -37.89
N ASP A 64 -33.75 18.50 -37.69
CA ASP A 64 -34.70 19.16 -38.60
C ASP A 64 -34.51 20.69 -38.66
N ASN A 65 -33.74 21.28 -37.73
CA ASN A 65 -33.42 22.70 -37.68
C ASN A 65 -32.04 23.02 -38.28
N GLY A 66 -31.28 22.00 -38.71
CA GLY A 66 -29.93 22.16 -39.27
C GLY A 66 -28.82 22.25 -38.21
N GLU A 67 -29.12 21.95 -36.94
CA GLU A 67 -28.13 21.89 -35.86
C GLU A 67 -27.55 20.48 -35.72
N ALA A 68 -26.30 20.37 -35.25
CA ALA A 68 -25.69 19.07 -34.97
C ALA A 68 -26.57 18.26 -34.01
N ARG A 69 -26.90 17.02 -34.39
CA ARG A 69 -27.81 16.18 -33.62
C ARG A 69 -27.16 15.71 -32.32
N GLU A 70 -27.89 15.80 -31.21
CA GLU A 70 -27.49 15.29 -29.90
C GLU A 70 -28.36 14.09 -29.51
N ASP A 71 -27.71 12.97 -29.18
CA ASP A 71 -28.34 11.74 -28.70
C ASP A 71 -27.93 11.50 -27.23
N VAL A 72 -28.84 10.92 -26.43
CA VAL A 72 -28.62 10.66 -24.99
C VAL A 72 -28.53 9.16 -24.73
N PHE A 73 -27.49 8.77 -24.01
CA PHE A 73 -27.23 7.42 -23.53
C PHE A 73 -27.26 7.41 -22.02
N THR A 74 -27.82 6.34 -21.45
CA THR A 74 -27.88 6.16 -20.00
C THR A 74 -27.16 4.87 -19.63
N PHE A 75 -26.31 4.96 -18.61
CA PHE A 75 -25.62 3.79 -18.08
C PHE A 75 -26.57 2.98 -17.20
N GLY A 76 -26.64 1.67 -17.43
CA GLY A 76 -27.41 0.75 -16.61
C GLY A 76 -27.00 -0.69 -16.83
N GLY A 77 -26.81 -1.45 -15.74
CA GLY A 77 -26.50 -2.88 -15.82
C GLY A 77 -25.16 -3.22 -16.48
N GLY A 78 -24.19 -2.29 -16.44
CA GLY A 78 -22.85 -2.49 -17.00
C GLY A 78 -22.69 -2.10 -18.47
N SER A 79 -23.67 -1.44 -19.09
CA SER A 79 -23.61 -0.98 -20.48
C SER A 79 -24.29 0.38 -20.68
N TRP A 80 -23.91 1.09 -21.74
CA TRP A 80 -24.56 2.33 -22.16
C TRP A 80 -25.70 2.00 -23.11
N THR A 81 -26.92 2.31 -22.69
CA THR A 81 -28.12 2.06 -23.50
C THR A 81 -28.70 3.39 -23.99
N PRO A 82 -29.17 3.48 -25.25
CA PRO A 82 -30.05 4.57 -25.64
C PRO A 82 -31.28 4.57 -24.73
N GLY A 83 -31.80 5.75 -24.38
CA GLY A 83 -32.96 5.87 -23.47
C GLY A 83 -34.19 5.02 -23.85
N LYS A 84 -35.10 4.79 -22.88
CA LYS A 84 -36.30 3.95 -23.04
C LYS A 84 -37.43 4.68 -23.81
N PRO A 85 -38.07 4.04 -24.81
CA PRO A 85 -38.84 4.70 -25.87
C PRO A 85 -39.76 5.84 -25.43
N GLY A 86 -39.35 7.08 -25.71
CA GLY A 86 -40.13 8.29 -25.43
C GLY A 86 -39.64 9.55 -26.15
N LYS A 87 -40.20 9.82 -27.33
CA LYS A 87 -40.24 11.07 -28.14
C LYS A 87 -38.95 11.89 -28.43
N TYR A 88 -37.80 11.61 -27.81
CA TYR A 88 -36.52 12.26 -28.12
C TYR A 88 -35.31 11.32 -28.11
N GLU A 89 -35.53 10.00 -28.08
CA GLU A 89 -34.45 9.03 -27.96
C GLU A 89 -34.19 8.40 -29.32
N ARG A 90 -33.02 8.71 -29.88
CA ARG A 90 -32.60 8.12 -31.14
C ARG A 90 -31.26 7.41 -30.95
N VAL A 91 -31.13 6.31 -31.66
CA VAL A 91 -29.89 5.53 -31.77
C VAL A 91 -28.87 6.37 -32.55
N LEU A 92 -27.58 6.23 -32.26
CA LEU A 92 -26.51 6.89 -33.04
C LEU A 92 -26.63 6.44 -34.50
N GLU A 93 -27.06 7.36 -35.37
CA GLU A 93 -27.32 7.05 -36.78
C GLU A 93 -26.05 7.18 -37.61
N TRP A 94 -25.71 6.09 -38.31
CA TRP A 94 -24.61 6.04 -39.27
C TRP A 94 -25.13 6.21 -40.70
N ASN A 95 -25.65 7.40 -41.03
CA ASN A 95 -26.32 7.65 -42.31
C ASN A 95 -25.33 7.74 -43.48
N GLY A 96 -24.96 6.60 -44.08
CA GLY A 96 -24.36 6.49 -45.42
C GLY A 96 -23.00 7.16 -45.67
N ASN A 97 -22.46 7.93 -44.73
CA ASN A 97 -21.14 8.54 -44.81
C ASN A 97 -20.06 7.52 -44.41
N SER A 98 -18.90 7.59 -45.07
CA SER A 98 -17.75 6.73 -44.76
C SER A 98 -17.24 6.94 -43.35
N THR A 99 -17.41 8.15 -42.80
CA THR A 99 -16.96 8.54 -41.46
C THR A 99 -17.90 9.53 -40.79
N ILE A 100 -17.87 9.61 -39.45
CA ILE A 100 -18.59 10.61 -38.64
C ILE A 100 -17.67 11.30 -37.62
N ASP A 101 -18.02 12.53 -37.24
CA ASP A 101 -17.37 13.30 -36.18
C ASP A 101 -18.30 13.40 -34.97
N LEU A 102 -17.82 12.96 -33.80
CA LEU A 102 -18.58 12.86 -32.57
C LEU A 102 -17.87 13.55 -31.41
N VAL A 103 -18.64 14.22 -30.57
CA VAL A 103 -18.21 14.62 -29.21
C VAL A 103 -19.16 13.99 -28.22
N ALA A 104 -18.62 13.24 -27.27
CA ALA A 104 -19.39 12.70 -26.15
C ALA A 104 -18.97 13.36 -24.84
N TYR A 105 -19.93 13.60 -23.95
CA TYR A 105 -19.70 14.25 -22.67
C TYR A 105 -20.65 13.72 -21.60
N ILE A 106 -20.20 13.78 -20.34
CA ILE A 106 -21.02 13.44 -19.18
C ILE A 106 -21.56 14.73 -18.58
N GLU A 107 -22.88 14.89 -18.55
CA GLU A 107 -23.51 16.09 -18.02
C GLU A 107 -23.59 16.03 -16.48
N LYS A 108 -22.99 17.01 -15.80
CA LYS A 108 -22.99 17.10 -14.33
C LYS A 108 -23.82 18.27 -13.78
N THR A 109 -23.87 19.41 -14.50
CA THR A 109 -24.43 20.69 -13.99
C THR A 109 -25.50 21.33 -14.87
N GLY A 110 -25.96 20.66 -15.93
CA GLY A 110 -26.98 21.21 -16.85
C GLY A 110 -26.55 22.46 -17.63
N THR A 111 -25.24 22.73 -17.68
CA THR A 111 -24.64 23.94 -18.29
C THR A 111 -24.41 23.83 -19.80
N GLY A 112 -24.66 22.65 -20.39
CA GLY A 112 -24.38 22.36 -21.80
C GLY A 112 -23.00 21.72 -22.02
N PHE A 113 -22.77 21.27 -23.25
CA PHE A 113 -21.56 20.56 -23.71
C PHE A 113 -20.37 21.47 -24.03
N ASP A 114 -20.61 22.77 -24.08
CA ASP A 114 -19.64 23.78 -24.48
C ASP A 114 -19.26 24.69 -23.32
N LYS A 115 -19.68 24.35 -22.09
CA LYS A 115 -19.47 25.18 -20.91
C LYS A 115 -19.28 24.36 -19.63
N VAL A 116 -18.17 24.64 -18.97
CA VAL A 116 -17.91 24.29 -17.56
C VAL A 116 -18.18 25.53 -16.71
N GLU A 117 -18.88 25.36 -15.60
CA GLU A 117 -19.12 26.44 -14.63
C GLU A 117 -19.09 25.90 -13.20
N LEU A 118 -18.15 26.40 -12.40
CA LEU A 118 -18.05 26.09 -10.98
C LEU A 118 -19.08 26.92 -10.20
N GLN A 119 -20.20 26.29 -9.83
CA GLN A 119 -21.29 26.95 -9.11
C GLN A 119 -20.95 27.15 -7.63
N ALA A 120 -20.90 28.42 -7.20
CA ALA A 120 -20.68 28.78 -5.81
C ALA A 120 -21.93 28.60 -4.95
N GLY A 121 -21.73 28.37 -3.65
CA GLY A 121 -22.79 28.41 -2.64
C GLY A 121 -23.19 29.83 -2.26
N ASP A 122 -24.02 29.95 -1.21
CA ASP A 122 -24.55 31.23 -0.71
C ASP A 122 -23.46 32.22 -0.22
N ASP A 123 -22.24 31.73 0.03
CA ASP A 123 -21.09 32.49 0.49
C ASP A 123 -20.06 32.78 -0.61
N ASP A 124 -20.48 32.67 -1.88
CA ASP A 124 -19.67 32.90 -3.08
C ASP A 124 -18.44 31.97 -3.23
N ALA A 125 -18.34 30.93 -2.41
CA ALA A 125 -17.30 29.90 -2.50
C ALA A 125 -17.84 28.58 -3.06
N VAL A 126 -16.99 27.86 -3.80
CA VAL A 126 -17.25 26.51 -4.30
C VAL A 126 -16.62 25.54 -3.30
N GLU A 127 -17.44 24.89 -2.48
CA GLU A 127 -16.97 23.90 -1.52
C GLU A 127 -16.77 22.54 -2.19
N GLN A 128 -15.53 22.03 -2.20
CA GLN A 128 -15.20 20.71 -2.72
C GLN A 128 -14.78 19.79 -1.58
N LYS A 129 -15.62 18.77 -1.32
CA LYS A 129 -15.40 17.74 -0.29
C LYS A 129 -14.97 16.43 -0.93
N ALA A 130 -14.18 15.63 -0.22
CA ALA A 130 -13.64 14.37 -0.76
C ALA A 130 -14.72 13.40 -1.23
N ASN A 131 -15.90 13.42 -0.60
CA ASN A 131 -17.04 12.57 -0.95
C ASN A 131 -17.94 13.12 -2.08
N ASN A 132 -17.62 14.30 -2.65
CA ASN A 132 -18.39 14.94 -3.72
C ASN A 132 -17.49 15.50 -4.85
N LEU A 133 -16.26 15.01 -4.97
CA LEU A 133 -15.35 15.46 -6.03
C LEU A 133 -15.84 15.07 -7.43
N ASP A 134 -16.54 13.94 -7.58
CA ASP A 134 -17.09 13.50 -8.87
C ASP A 134 -18.15 14.44 -9.45
N GLY A 135 -18.72 15.34 -8.64
CA GLY A 135 -19.61 16.41 -9.10
C GLY A 135 -18.88 17.50 -9.90
N PHE A 136 -17.56 17.60 -9.74
CA PHE A 136 -16.71 18.61 -10.38
C PHE A 136 -15.85 18.03 -11.51
N ASP A 137 -15.94 16.73 -11.79
CA ASP A 137 -15.17 16.07 -12.83
C ASP A 137 -15.91 16.02 -14.17
N TYR A 138 -15.60 16.98 -15.04
CA TYR A 138 -16.16 17.07 -16.38
C TYR A 138 -15.38 16.14 -17.33
N LEU A 139 -16.07 15.20 -17.95
CA LEU A 139 -15.49 14.15 -18.79
C LEU A 139 -15.92 14.31 -20.25
N TYR A 140 -14.96 14.29 -21.18
CA TYR A 140 -15.19 14.46 -22.61
C TYR A 140 -14.45 13.43 -23.47
N SER A 141 -15.06 13.05 -24.58
CA SER A 141 -14.46 12.23 -25.64
C SER A 141 -14.66 12.92 -26.98
N ILE A 142 -13.59 13.35 -27.63
CA ILE A 142 -13.62 14.02 -28.94
C ILE A 142 -13.10 13.05 -29.99
N ASN A 143 -13.89 12.78 -31.02
CA ASN A 143 -13.62 11.74 -32.00
C ASN A 143 -13.91 12.24 -33.40
N TYR A 144 -12.88 12.35 -34.25
CA TYR A 144 -13.01 12.78 -35.64
C TYR A 144 -12.81 11.62 -36.60
N GLY A 145 -13.57 11.60 -37.69
CA GLY A 145 -13.39 10.67 -38.80
C GLY A 145 -13.61 9.20 -38.44
N LEU A 146 -14.45 8.91 -37.43
CA LEU A 146 -14.74 7.54 -37.02
C LEU A 146 -15.37 6.76 -38.17
N GLU A 147 -14.87 5.56 -38.48
CA GLU A 147 -15.49 4.61 -39.42
C GLU A 147 -16.46 3.67 -38.69
N LYS A 148 -17.46 3.12 -39.42
CA LYS A 148 -18.48 2.27 -38.81
C LYS A 148 -17.82 0.99 -38.29
N PRO A 149 -17.87 0.69 -36.98
CA PRO A 149 -17.27 -0.52 -36.44
C PRO A 149 -17.88 -1.78 -37.06
N ALA A 150 -17.05 -2.71 -37.51
CA ALA A 150 -17.51 -3.94 -38.19
C ALA A 150 -18.32 -4.87 -37.27
N ASP A 151 -18.11 -4.80 -35.97
CA ASP A 151 -18.84 -5.53 -34.93
C ASP A 151 -20.03 -4.74 -34.36
N GLY A 152 -20.27 -3.52 -34.86
CA GLY A 152 -21.34 -2.64 -34.39
C GLY A 152 -21.11 -2.05 -33.00
N LYS A 153 -19.87 -2.07 -32.47
CA LYS A 153 -19.52 -1.53 -31.15
C LYS A 153 -18.59 -0.32 -31.27
N LEU A 154 -19.03 0.84 -30.82
CA LEU A 154 -18.24 2.06 -30.78
C LEU A 154 -17.66 2.26 -29.39
N SER A 155 -16.34 2.21 -29.25
CA SER A 155 -15.65 2.52 -28.00
C SER A 155 -15.29 4.02 -27.94
N LEU A 156 -15.68 4.68 -26.86
CA LEU A 156 -15.35 6.08 -26.57
C LEU A 156 -14.46 6.15 -25.33
N GLU A 157 -13.34 6.86 -25.44
CA GLU A 157 -12.44 7.12 -24.33
C GLU A 157 -12.64 8.56 -23.83
N PHE A 158 -12.96 8.69 -22.54
CA PHE A 158 -13.22 9.97 -21.91
C PHE A 158 -12.00 10.50 -21.18
N GLY A 159 -11.52 11.68 -21.56
CA GLY A 159 -10.53 12.46 -20.82
C GLY A 159 -11.17 13.42 -19.82
N HIS A 160 -10.40 13.81 -18.81
CA HIS A 160 -10.73 14.86 -17.86
C HIS A 160 -10.59 16.24 -18.50
N VAL A 161 -11.60 17.10 -18.37
CA VAL A 161 -11.56 18.49 -18.87
C VAL A 161 -10.92 19.44 -17.86
N MET A 162 -11.03 19.12 -16.58
CA MET A 162 -10.52 19.96 -15.50
C MET A 162 -9.01 19.74 -15.29
N SER A 163 -8.37 20.58 -14.47
CA SER A 163 -7.08 20.27 -13.86
C SER A 163 -7.26 19.88 -12.39
N LYS A 164 -6.52 18.89 -11.91
CA LYS A 164 -6.53 18.46 -10.51
C LYS A 164 -5.33 19.04 -9.79
N ILE A 165 -5.56 19.63 -8.63
CA ILE A 165 -4.52 20.19 -7.76
C ILE A 165 -4.57 19.41 -6.46
N VAL A 166 -3.45 18.80 -6.08
CA VAL A 166 -3.27 18.10 -4.81
C VAL A 166 -2.35 18.93 -3.93
N ILE A 167 -2.88 19.47 -2.84
CA ILE A 167 -2.14 20.31 -1.90
C ILE A 167 -1.82 19.46 -0.67
N ASN A 168 -0.56 19.09 -0.53
CA ASN A 168 -0.05 18.33 0.60
C ASN A 168 0.53 19.29 1.64
N VAL A 169 -0.20 19.48 2.74
CA VAL A 169 0.26 20.31 3.84
C VAL A 169 1.08 19.43 4.80
N LYS A 170 2.29 19.87 5.16
CA LYS A 170 3.21 19.20 6.07
C LYS A 170 3.46 20.10 7.28
N GLY A 171 3.67 19.51 8.47
CA GLY A 171 4.05 20.25 9.68
C GLY A 171 3.31 19.81 10.94
N ARG A 172 3.73 20.37 12.08
CA ARG A 172 3.31 19.93 13.43
C ARG A 172 1.86 20.26 13.82
N ASP A 173 1.19 21.15 13.08
CA ASP A 173 -0.11 21.74 13.43
C ASP A 173 -1.22 21.46 12.40
N LEU A 174 -1.20 20.32 11.70
CA LEU A 174 -2.24 19.99 10.70
C LEU A 174 -3.67 19.98 11.26
N SER A 175 -3.84 19.59 12.53
CA SER A 175 -5.15 19.55 13.19
C SER A 175 -5.75 20.93 13.47
N SER A 176 -4.97 22.00 13.33
CA SER A 176 -5.48 23.36 13.42
C SER A 176 -5.82 23.96 12.05
N VAL A 177 -5.61 23.26 10.92
CA VAL A 177 -6.15 23.71 9.63
C VAL A 177 -7.65 23.47 9.60
N GLU A 178 -8.44 24.53 9.43
CA GLU A 178 -9.89 24.46 9.27
C GLU A 178 -10.25 24.15 7.80
N HIS A 179 -9.68 24.91 6.88
CA HIS A 179 -9.86 24.70 5.45
C HIS A 179 -8.74 25.39 4.65
N VAL A 180 -8.56 24.94 3.42
CA VAL A 180 -7.67 25.54 2.43
C VAL A 180 -8.52 26.26 1.38
N MET A 181 -8.10 27.44 0.94
CA MET A 181 -8.72 28.15 -0.18
C MET A 181 -7.73 28.47 -1.28
N LEU A 182 -8.20 28.39 -2.52
CA LEU A 182 -7.48 28.84 -3.72
C LEU A 182 -8.46 29.42 -4.73
N LYS A 183 -7.96 30.20 -5.69
CA LYS A 183 -8.79 30.79 -6.76
C LYS A 183 -8.66 30.05 -8.07
N SER A 184 -9.79 29.88 -8.74
CA SER A 184 -9.88 29.36 -10.10
C SER A 184 -10.76 30.28 -10.93
N PRO A 185 -10.56 30.40 -12.25
CA PRO A 185 -11.61 30.82 -13.15
C PRO A 185 -12.90 30.04 -12.86
N ARG A 186 -14.04 30.73 -12.88
CA ARG A 186 -15.35 30.14 -12.64
C ARG A 186 -15.84 29.39 -13.87
N VAL A 187 -15.58 29.93 -15.06
CA VAL A 187 -16.17 29.49 -16.31
C VAL A 187 -15.09 29.14 -17.33
N MET A 188 -15.35 28.10 -18.13
CA MET A 188 -14.59 27.76 -19.32
C MET A 188 -15.54 27.36 -20.44
N THR A 189 -15.29 27.80 -21.67
CA THR A 189 -16.12 27.45 -22.83
C THR A 189 -15.33 26.70 -23.89
N PHE A 190 -15.99 25.79 -24.60
CA PHE A 190 -15.42 25.04 -25.71
C PHE A 190 -15.92 25.60 -27.03
N ASP A 191 -15.01 25.96 -27.93
CA ASP A 191 -15.35 26.53 -29.25
C ASP A 191 -15.47 25.48 -30.38
N GLY A 192 -15.25 24.20 -30.05
CA GLY A 192 -15.19 23.10 -31.02
C GLY A 192 -13.78 22.56 -31.26
N GLU A 193 -12.74 23.32 -30.88
CA GLU A 193 -11.33 22.93 -31.01
C GLU A 193 -10.60 22.96 -29.66
N GLN A 194 -10.87 23.97 -28.83
CA GLN A 194 -10.15 24.20 -27.58
C GLN A 194 -11.06 24.71 -26.47
N TRP A 195 -10.68 24.37 -25.23
CA TRP A 195 -11.29 24.95 -24.04
C TRP A 195 -10.61 26.28 -23.70
N THR A 196 -11.41 27.33 -23.50
CA THR A 196 -10.95 28.69 -23.20
C THR A 196 -11.52 29.16 -21.86
N PRO A 197 -10.68 29.42 -20.84
CA PRO A 197 -11.14 29.90 -19.54
C PRO A 197 -11.47 31.40 -19.56
N ASP A 198 -12.52 31.80 -18.85
CA ASP A 198 -12.75 33.21 -18.52
C ASP A 198 -11.90 33.59 -17.30
N VAL A 199 -10.68 34.06 -17.58
CA VAL A 199 -9.68 34.36 -16.54
C VAL A 199 -10.02 35.56 -15.66
N GLU A 200 -11.01 36.38 -16.06
CA GLU A 200 -11.45 37.56 -15.31
C GLU A 200 -12.52 37.18 -14.27
N ASP A 201 -13.41 36.23 -14.57
CA ASP A 201 -14.39 35.71 -13.62
C ASP A 201 -13.77 34.60 -12.76
N LYS A 202 -13.39 34.92 -11.52
CA LYS A 202 -12.77 33.97 -10.59
C LYS A 202 -13.69 33.66 -9.42
N VAL A 203 -13.57 32.45 -8.91
CA VAL A 203 -14.29 31.96 -7.74
C VAL A 203 -13.30 31.36 -6.73
N ASP A 204 -13.63 31.50 -5.45
CA ASP A 204 -12.90 30.84 -4.37
C ASP A 204 -13.32 29.37 -4.29
N ILE A 205 -12.34 28.47 -4.26
CA ILE A 205 -12.54 27.04 -4.02
C ILE A 205 -12.14 26.76 -2.59
N ARG A 206 -13.10 26.27 -1.79
CA ARG A 206 -12.90 25.91 -0.38
C ARG A 206 -12.75 24.41 -0.25
N LEU A 207 -11.66 23.99 0.37
CA LEU A 207 -11.31 22.61 0.66
C LEU A 207 -11.31 22.40 2.19
N PRO A 208 -12.40 21.92 2.78
CA PRO A 208 -12.48 21.72 4.22
C PRO A 208 -11.50 20.65 4.69
N TYR A 209 -10.97 20.79 5.92
CA TYR A 209 -10.16 19.74 6.52
C TYR A 209 -11.06 18.57 6.96
N GLU A 210 -10.90 17.43 6.28
CA GLU A 210 -11.65 16.20 6.55
C GLU A 210 -10.77 15.10 7.17
N GLY A 211 -9.71 15.49 7.89
CA GLY A 211 -8.78 14.55 8.56
C GLY A 211 -7.60 14.09 7.70
N SER A 212 -7.38 14.74 6.55
CA SER A 212 -6.29 14.45 5.61
C SER A 212 -5.35 15.66 5.50
N SER A 213 -4.04 15.41 5.44
CA SER A 213 -3.02 16.41 5.10
C SER A 213 -3.00 16.76 3.60
N SER A 214 -3.72 16.00 2.79
CA SER A 214 -3.85 16.18 1.35
C SER A 214 -5.23 16.72 1.00
N PHE A 215 -5.27 17.89 0.37
CA PHE A 215 -6.47 18.57 -0.10
C PHE A 215 -6.53 18.52 -1.61
N VAL A 216 -7.67 18.14 -2.18
CA VAL A 216 -7.83 17.96 -3.63
C VAL A 216 -8.80 19.00 -4.17
N ALA A 217 -8.37 19.76 -5.17
CA ALA A 217 -9.21 20.72 -5.89
C ALA A 217 -9.27 20.38 -7.38
N TYR A 218 -10.47 20.39 -7.93
CA TYR A 218 -10.71 20.37 -9.38
C TYR A 218 -10.94 21.81 -9.83
N VAL A 219 -10.07 22.29 -10.69
CA VAL A 219 -10.02 23.69 -11.12
C VAL A 219 -10.13 23.81 -12.63
N VAL A 220 -10.60 24.96 -13.09
CA VAL A 220 -10.60 25.29 -14.51
C VAL A 220 -9.13 25.44 -14.98
N PRO A 221 -8.69 24.73 -16.03
CA PRO A 221 -7.35 24.88 -16.61
C PRO A 221 -7.08 26.33 -17.03
N HIS A 222 -5.97 26.90 -16.56
CA HIS A 222 -5.56 28.27 -16.84
C HIS A 222 -4.09 28.49 -16.46
N VAL A 223 -3.54 29.65 -16.85
CA VAL A 223 -2.26 30.11 -16.29
C VAL A 223 -2.50 30.64 -14.88
N TRP A 224 -2.10 29.89 -13.87
CA TRP A 224 -2.14 30.30 -12.47
C TRP A 224 -0.96 31.23 -12.20
N VAL A 225 -1.18 32.53 -12.41
CA VAL A 225 -0.16 33.58 -12.27
C VAL A 225 0.17 33.77 -10.79
N ARG A 226 1.44 33.61 -10.42
CA ARG A 226 1.94 33.67 -9.03
C ARG A 226 0.99 32.99 -8.03
N PRO A 227 0.86 31.65 -8.10
CA PRO A 227 -0.08 30.87 -7.30
C PRO A 227 -0.08 31.26 -5.82
N GLU A 228 -1.29 31.36 -5.27
CA GLU A 228 -1.51 31.66 -3.86
C GLU A 228 -2.55 30.69 -3.30
N VAL A 229 -2.22 30.08 -2.18
CA VAL A 229 -3.09 29.19 -1.41
C VAL A 229 -3.23 29.77 -0.01
N SER A 230 -4.47 29.91 0.45
CA SER A 230 -4.82 30.45 1.77
C SER A 230 -5.15 29.32 2.73
N LEU A 231 -4.55 29.31 3.91
CA LEU A 231 -4.81 28.34 4.96
C LEU A 231 -5.50 29.03 6.12
N TYR A 232 -6.72 28.60 6.43
CA TYR A 232 -7.51 29.09 7.56
C TYR A 232 -7.32 28.17 8.74
N MET A 233 -7.05 28.74 9.92
CA MET A 233 -6.67 27.99 11.10
C MET A 233 -7.73 28.13 12.21
N VAL A 234 -8.04 27.02 12.88
CA VAL A 234 -8.99 26.95 14.00
C VAL A 234 -8.52 27.84 15.14
N GLY A 235 -9.33 28.85 15.49
CA GLY A 235 -9.11 29.72 16.65
C GLY A 235 -8.08 30.85 16.44
N GLU A 236 -7.55 31.03 15.21
CA GLU A 236 -6.82 32.23 14.81
C GLU A 236 -7.80 33.29 14.22
N THR A 237 -7.34 34.54 14.04
CA THR A 237 -8.13 35.65 13.45
C THR A 237 -8.67 35.31 12.04
N ASP A 238 -9.66 36.06 11.53
CA ASP A 238 -10.22 35.91 10.16
C ASP A 238 -9.18 36.06 9.01
N GLU A 239 -7.93 36.43 9.32
CA GLU A 239 -6.86 36.57 8.32
C GLU A 239 -6.16 35.22 8.07
N PRO A 240 -6.18 34.69 6.83
CA PRO A 240 -5.54 33.41 6.52
C PRO A 240 -4.02 33.50 6.42
N LYS A 241 -3.37 32.36 6.64
CA LYS A 241 -1.96 32.15 6.32
C LYS A 241 -1.80 31.97 4.81
N LEU A 242 -1.04 32.85 4.16
CA LEU A 242 -0.87 32.85 2.71
C LEU A 242 0.40 32.10 2.30
N ALA A 243 0.25 31.14 1.41
CA ALA A 243 1.32 30.34 0.84
C ALA A 243 1.45 30.73 -0.65
N LYS A 244 2.59 31.31 -1.05
CA LYS A 244 2.80 31.88 -2.40
C LYS A 244 3.88 31.17 -3.19
N TYR A 245 3.67 30.98 -4.49
CA TYR A 245 4.67 30.51 -5.46
C TYR A 245 5.22 31.64 -6.33
N ARG A 246 6.50 31.54 -6.69
CA ARG A 246 7.21 32.61 -7.42
C ARG A 246 7.00 32.57 -8.93
N ASN A 247 6.77 31.40 -9.51
CA ASN A 247 6.60 31.24 -10.95
C ASN A 247 5.13 31.03 -11.30
N ASP A 248 4.77 31.29 -12.55
CA ASP A 248 3.44 30.97 -13.05
C ASP A 248 3.36 29.46 -13.35
N ILE A 249 2.20 28.86 -13.12
CA ILE A 249 1.92 27.45 -13.47
C ILE A 249 0.91 27.44 -14.61
N VAL A 250 1.23 26.73 -15.69
CA VAL A 250 0.25 26.46 -16.76
C VAL A 250 -0.51 25.19 -16.38
N LEU A 251 -1.76 25.36 -15.94
CA LEU A 251 -2.65 24.25 -15.64
C LEU A 251 -3.32 23.81 -16.94
N GLU A 252 -3.03 22.58 -17.35
CA GLU A 252 -3.49 21.96 -18.58
C GLU A 252 -4.68 21.04 -18.30
N VAL A 253 -5.54 20.91 -19.32
CA VAL A 253 -6.67 19.97 -19.33
C VAL A 253 -6.17 18.56 -19.00
N GLY A 254 -6.83 17.90 -18.05
CA GLY A 254 -6.58 16.51 -17.72
C GLY A 254 -5.24 16.23 -17.05
N LYS A 255 -4.61 17.23 -16.42
CA LYS A 255 -3.40 17.05 -15.62
C LYS A 255 -3.66 17.15 -14.13
N GLU A 256 -2.88 16.39 -13.36
CA GLU A 256 -2.78 16.50 -11.91
C GLU A 256 -1.47 17.17 -11.52
N TYR A 257 -1.56 18.15 -10.62
CA TYR A 257 -0.46 18.94 -10.10
C TYR A 257 -0.36 18.72 -8.60
N SER A 258 0.78 18.19 -8.13
CA SER A 258 1.03 18.05 -6.69
C SER A 258 1.85 19.22 -6.15
N LEU A 259 1.38 19.81 -5.05
CA LEU A 259 2.03 20.90 -4.34
C LEU A 259 2.29 20.48 -2.90
N SER A 260 3.37 20.96 -2.32
CA SER A 260 3.70 20.77 -0.89
C SER A 260 3.79 22.11 -0.18
N ILE A 261 3.14 22.23 0.99
CA ILE A 261 3.17 23.42 1.84
C ILE A 261 3.71 23.01 3.22
N ASP A 262 4.80 23.62 3.68
CA ASP A 262 5.37 23.34 5.01
C ASP A 262 5.03 24.44 6.02
N LEU A 263 4.27 24.07 7.06
CA LEU A 263 3.85 24.95 8.15
C LEU A 263 4.94 25.22 9.20
N ASN A 264 6.11 24.57 9.12
CA ASN A 264 7.18 24.73 10.11
C ASN A 264 8.04 26.00 9.92
N THR A 265 7.82 26.78 8.85
CA THR A 265 8.57 28.02 8.58
C THR A 265 7.84 29.23 9.16
N GLY A 266 8.51 30.01 10.01
CA GLY A 266 7.93 31.19 10.70
C GLY A 266 7.50 32.33 9.78
N ASP A 267 7.86 32.28 8.50
CA ASP A 267 7.31 33.06 7.41
C ASP A 267 6.79 32.06 6.37
N LEU A 268 5.49 32.05 6.03
CA LEU A 268 4.92 31.20 4.97
C LEU A 268 5.38 31.59 3.55
N SER A 269 6.66 31.91 3.37
CA SER A 269 7.28 31.89 2.05
C SER A 269 7.56 30.44 1.68
N ILE A 270 6.66 29.83 0.91
CA ILE A 270 6.85 28.47 0.38
C ILE A 270 8.19 28.41 -0.36
N SER A 271 9.11 27.55 0.08
CA SER A 271 10.09 26.95 -0.82
C SER A 271 9.45 25.71 -1.43
N PHE A 272 9.13 25.76 -2.72
CA PHE A 272 8.90 24.54 -3.50
C PHE A 272 10.27 23.87 -3.55
N ASP A 273 10.52 22.97 -2.63
CA ASP A 273 11.71 22.14 -2.72
C ASP A 273 11.39 21.10 -3.80
N SER A 274 12.06 21.20 -4.94
CA SER A 274 11.84 20.42 -6.18
C SER A 274 10.55 20.71 -6.98
N SER A 275 10.49 20.16 -8.19
CA SER A 275 9.55 20.47 -9.29
C SER A 275 8.06 20.38 -8.90
N VAL A 276 7.20 21.10 -9.64
CA VAL A 276 5.76 20.76 -9.66
C VAL A 276 5.65 19.41 -10.35
N ASP A 277 5.22 18.39 -9.61
CA ASP A 277 4.97 17.08 -10.20
C ASP A 277 3.66 17.14 -10.98
N VAL A 278 3.81 17.11 -12.31
CA VAL A 278 2.71 17.09 -13.27
C VAL A 278 2.58 15.67 -13.80
N LYS A 279 1.40 15.07 -13.63
CA LYS A 279 1.05 13.78 -14.25
C LYS A 279 -0.28 13.90 -14.98
N GLU A 280 -0.57 12.95 -15.85
CA GLU A 280 -1.93 12.80 -16.39
C GLU A 280 -2.90 12.54 -15.23
N TRP A 281 -3.97 13.33 -15.16
CA TRP A 281 -5.07 13.08 -14.23
C TRP A 281 -5.78 11.81 -14.68
N GLY A 282 -5.78 10.81 -13.80
CA GLY A 282 -6.25 9.47 -14.15
C GLY A 282 -5.18 8.65 -14.86
N GLY A 283 -4.02 9.21 -15.20
CA GLY A 283 -2.87 8.46 -15.70
C GLY A 283 -2.02 7.78 -14.63
N GLU A 284 -2.54 7.67 -13.40
CA GLU A 284 -2.12 6.56 -12.51
C GLU A 284 -2.46 5.17 -13.11
N THR A 285 -3.03 5.16 -14.31
CA THR A 285 -3.20 4.01 -15.19
C THR A 285 -2.77 4.37 -16.62
N GLN A 286 -1.58 4.97 -16.76
CA GLN A 286 -0.61 4.62 -17.81
C GLN A 286 0.84 4.57 -17.27
N GLN A 287 1.11 3.82 -16.19
CA GLN A 287 1.95 2.65 -16.48
C GLN A 287 1.08 1.85 -17.44
N GLU A 288 1.57 1.42 -18.62
CA GLU A 288 0.94 0.30 -19.33
C GLU A 288 0.31 -0.57 -18.25
N ALA A 289 -1.01 -0.83 -18.28
CA ALA A 289 -1.54 -1.80 -17.35
C ALA A 289 -0.69 -3.03 -17.63
N VAL A 290 0.34 -3.24 -16.80
CA VAL A 290 1.17 -4.41 -16.83
C VAL A 290 0.12 -5.37 -16.34
N VAL A 291 -0.54 -6.01 -17.30
CA VAL A 291 -1.46 -7.09 -17.02
C VAL A 291 -0.52 -8.12 -16.45
N ILE A 292 -0.34 -8.08 -15.13
CA ILE A 292 0.46 -9.05 -14.41
C ILE A 292 -0.30 -10.34 -14.65
N PRO A 293 0.24 -11.26 -15.47
CA PRO A 293 -0.51 -12.44 -15.84
C PRO A 293 -0.76 -13.24 -14.57
N LYS A 294 -2.03 -13.45 -14.26
CA LYS A 294 -2.44 -14.27 -13.13
C LYS A 294 -1.90 -15.67 -13.31
N TRP A 295 -1.20 -16.17 -12.30
CA TRP A 295 -0.67 -17.51 -12.31
C TRP A 295 -1.79 -18.52 -12.56
N SER A 296 -1.63 -19.37 -13.57
CA SER A 296 -2.65 -20.35 -13.93
C SER A 296 -2.69 -21.55 -12.97
N GLY A 297 -1.79 -21.63 -11.98
CA GLY A 297 -1.57 -22.82 -11.15
C GLY A 297 -0.67 -23.89 -11.82
N LYS A 298 -0.11 -23.60 -13.00
CA LYS A 298 0.77 -24.51 -13.75
C LYS A 298 2.24 -24.21 -13.49
N VAL A 299 3.10 -25.12 -13.91
CA VAL A 299 4.56 -24.97 -13.85
C VAL A 299 5.08 -24.76 -15.27
N ALA A 300 6.00 -23.81 -15.46
CA ALA A 300 6.65 -23.55 -16.74
C ALA A 300 7.62 -24.69 -17.10
N GLU A 301 7.97 -24.82 -18.38
CA GLU A 301 8.98 -25.80 -18.84
C GLU A 301 10.42 -25.29 -18.61
N SER A 302 10.62 -23.97 -18.59
CA SER A 302 11.91 -23.32 -18.38
C SER A 302 11.77 -21.93 -17.78
N PHE A 303 12.85 -21.41 -17.19
CA PHE A 303 13.00 -20.01 -16.81
C PHE A 303 13.08 -19.09 -18.03
N ALA A 304 12.89 -17.77 -17.84
CA ALA A 304 12.97 -16.78 -18.92
C ALA A 304 14.41 -16.61 -19.45
N GLY A 305 15.41 -16.98 -18.66
CA GLY A 305 16.83 -16.93 -19.01
C GLY A 305 17.72 -17.18 -17.80
N GLY A 306 19.02 -16.97 -17.99
CA GLY A 306 20.03 -17.14 -16.95
C GLY A 306 20.63 -18.55 -16.85
N SER A 307 21.76 -18.66 -16.18
CA SER A 307 22.45 -19.93 -15.86
C SER A 307 22.47 -20.23 -14.36
N GLY A 308 21.84 -19.38 -13.55
CA GLY A 308 21.79 -19.53 -12.09
C GLY A 308 23.08 -19.14 -11.37
N THR A 309 24.05 -18.52 -12.05
CA THR A 309 25.25 -17.96 -11.41
C THR A 309 24.96 -16.54 -10.89
N GLU A 310 25.84 -16.00 -10.05
CA GLU A 310 25.65 -14.65 -9.48
C GLU A 310 25.58 -13.57 -10.58
N GLU A 311 26.46 -13.65 -11.57
CA GLU A 311 26.48 -12.70 -12.71
C GLU A 311 25.37 -12.95 -13.73
N ASN A 312 24.75 -14.13 -13.70
CA ASN A 312 23.74 -14.55 -14.67
C ASN A 312 22.65 -15.40 -13.98
N PRO A 313 21.84 -14.79 -13.08
CA PRO A 313 20.85 -15.49 -12.28
C PRO A 313 19.71 -16.02 -13.15
N TYR A 314 19.02 -17.07 -12.71
CA TYR A 314 17.79 -17.51 -13.36
C TYR A 314 16.72 -16.42 -13.28
N LEU A 315 16.19 -16.03 -14.43
CA LEU A 315 15.21 -14.95 -14.55
C LEU A 315 13.77 -15.49 -14.45
N ILE A 316 12.96 -14.85 -13.62
CA ILE A 316 11.57 -15.21 -13.36
C ILE A 316 10.69 -14.01 -13.72
N SER A 317 9.77 -14.19 -14.66
CA SER A 317 8.89 -13.14 -15.20
C SER A 317 7.40 -13.47 -15.09
N ASN A 318 7.03 -14.58 -14.44
CA ASN A 318 5.63 -14.97 -14.22
C ASN A 318 5.50 -16.03 -13.11
N GLY A 319 4.25 -16.30 -12.70
CA GLY A 319 3.93 -17.28 -11.67
C GLY A 319 4.28 -18.73 -12.04
N GLU A 320 4.18 -19.12 -13.32
CA GLU A 320 4.53 -20.46 -13.78
C GLU A 320 6.04 -20.76 -13.61
N GLN A 321 6.90 -19.77 -13.84
CA GLN A 321 8.35 -19.87 -13.64
C GLN A 321 8.73 -19.83 -12.16
N LEU A 322 8.03 -19.05 -11.33
CA LEU A 322 8.21 -19.10 -9.89
C LEU A 322 7.79 -20.46 -9.32
N ALA A 323 6.70 -21.05 -9.85
CA ALA A 323 6.27 -22.39 -9.52
C ALA A 323 7.26 -23.47 -10.01
N LEU A 324 7.94 -23.24 -11.16
CA LEU A 324 9.05 -24.09 -11.60
C LEU A 324 10.19 -24.07 -10.58
N MET A 325 10.61 -22.89 -10.13
CA MET A 325 11.61 -22.77 -9.06
C MET A 325 11.18 -23.55 -7.80
N ALA A 326 9.94 -23.38 -7.35
CA ALA A 326 9.42 -24.12 -6.20
C ALA A 326 9.46 -25.64 -6.44
N GLN A 327 9.07 -26.10 -7.62
CA GLN A 327 9.12 -27.52 -7.98
C GLN A 327 10.57 -28.04 -7.98
N GLU A 328 11.49 -27.31 -8.59
CA GLU A 328 12.91 -27.65 -8.73
C GLU A 328 13.63 -27.71 -7.38
N VAL A 329 13.43 -26.72 -6.50
CA VAL A 329 13.96 -26.74 -5.13
C VAL A 329 13.40 -27.91 -4.32
N ASN A 330 12.16 -28.30 -4.60
CA ASN A 330 11.49 -29.41 -3.93
C ASN A 330 11.76 -30.79 -4.59
N LYS A 331 12.44 -30.87 -5.75
CA LYS A 331 12.87 -32.14 -6.38
C LYS A 331 14.05 -32.76 -5.61
N HIS A 332 14.22 -34.08 -5.74
CA HIS A 332 15.28 -34.83 -5.05
C HIS A 332 15.98 -35.85 -5.96
N PRO A 333 17.31 -35.98 -5.90
CA PRO A 333 18.02 -37.21 -6.26
C PRO A 333 17.86 -38.23 -5.13
N ASN A 334 17.58 -39.47 -5.50
CA ASN A 334 17.47 -40.56 -4.53
C ASN A 334 18.82 -40.82 -3.81
N SER A 335 18.74 -41.12 -2.51
CA SER A 335 19.71 -41.85 -1.68
C SER A 335 20.90 -41.08 -1.07
N GLY A 336 20.82 -40.77 0.22
CA GLY A 336 21.90 -41.07 1.18
C GLY A 336 23.16 -40.21 1.23
N SER A 337 23.26 -39.10 0.50
CA SER A 337 24.38 -38.15 0.60
C SER A 337 23.85 -36.72 0.69
N ASN A 338 24.59 -35.85 1.41
CA ASN A 338 24.19 -34.50 1.80
C ASN A 338 23.60 -33.67 0.65
N VAL A 339 22.32 -33.34 0.81
CA VAL A 339 21.52 -32.47 -0.07
C VAL A 339 22.18 -31.09 -0.14
N LEU A 340 22.79 -30.76 -1.28
CA LEU A 340 23.23 -29.41 -1.64
C LEU A 340 22.96 -29.15 -3.13
N GLU A 341 21.75 -29.45 -3.59
CA GLU A 341 21.26 -28.87 -4.83
C GLU A 341 20.68 -27.50 -4.47
N TYR A 342 21.12 -26.45 -5.17
CA TYR A 342 20.82 -25.02 -5.00
C TYR A 342 21.76 -24.15 -4.15
N ASN A 343 22.82 -24.67 -3.52
CA ASN A 343 23.83 -23.77 -2.93
C ASN A 343 24.58 -23.01 -4.04
N GLY A 344 24.67 -21.68 -3.94
CA GLY A 344 25.30 -20.83 -4.96
C GLY A 344 24.49 -20.70 -6.25
N ILE A 345 23.19 -21.01 -6.23
CA ILE A 345 22.26 -20.70 -7.32
C ILE A 345 21.54 -19.39 -7.03
N PHE A 346 21.46 -18.52 -8.04
CA PHE A 346 20.86 -17.20 -7.94
C PHE A 346 19.62 -17.09 -8.82
N PHE A 347 18.56 -16.51 -8.27
CA PHE A 347 17.29 -16.23 -8.93
C PHE A 347 17.00 -14.74 -8.86
N ARG A 348 16.36 -14.20 -9.91
CA ARG A 348 15.96 -12.80 -9.94
C ARG A 348 14.60 -12.63 -10.61
N LEU A 349 13.72 -11.84 -9.97
CA LEU A 349 12.49 -11.40 -10.60
C LEU A 349 12.80 -10.36 -11.67
N THR A 350 12.03 -10.37 -12.76
CA THR A 350 12.13 -9.40 -13.87
C THR A 350 10.80 -8.70 -14.16
N SER A 351 9.77 -9.06 -13.40
CA SER A 351 8.44 -8.47 -13.44
C SER A 351 7.72 -8.79 -12.12
N ASP A 352 6.65 -8.05 -11.87
CA ASP A 352 5.70 -8.38 -10.82
C ASP A 352 4.96 -9.70 -11.14
N ILE A 353 4.49 -10.40 -10.12
CA ILE A 353 3.84 -11.73 -10.21
C ILE A 353 2.56 -11.76 -9.38
N ASP A 354 1.44 -12.17 -9.97
CA ASP A 354 0.18 -12.41 -9.26
C ASP A 354 -0.08 -13.91 -9.12
N LEU A 355 -0.09 -14.42 -7.88
CA LEU A 355 -0.39 -15.83 -7.58
C LEU A 355 -1.90 -16.12 -7.54
N ASP A 356 -2.75 -15.11 -7.76
CA ASP A 356 -4.20 -15.18 -7.92
C ASP A 356 -4.91 -15.94 -6.77
N ASN A 357 -4.38 -15.82 -5.55
CA ASN A 357 -4.89 -16.52 -4.36
C ASN A 357 -5.02 -18.05 -4.53
N LYS A 358 -4.24 -18.64 -5.43
CA LYS A 358 -4.17 -20.09 -5.60
C LYS A 358 -3.26 -20.70 -4.53
N GLU A 359 -3.53 -21.95 -4.15
CA GLU A 359 -2.71 -22.65 -3.16
C GLU A 359 -1.25 -22.77 -3.63
N TRP A 360 -0.36 -22.15 -2.85
CA TRP A 360 1.06 -22.13 -3.09
C TRP A 360 1.75 -23.34 -2.47
N MET A 361 2.72 -23.90 -3.20
CA MET A 361 3.66 -24.87 -2.65
C MET A 361 4.90 -24.10 -2.16
N PRO A 362 5.17 -24.03 -0.84
CA PRO A 362 6.34 -23.32 -0.33
C PRO A 362 7.64 -23.79 -1.01
N ILE A 363 8.51 -22.84 -1.31
CA ILE A 363 9.87 -23.12 -1.80
C ILE A 363 10.67 -23.68 -0.62
N GLY A 364 11.06 -24.95 -0.70
CA GLY A 364 11.61 -25.68 0.43
C GLY A 364 10.51 -26.13 1.40
N ASN A 365 9.79 -27.20 1.08
CA ASN A 365 8.53 -27.54 1.74
C ASN A 365 8.60 -28.52 2.93
N GLY A 366 9.78 -29.02 3.35
CA GLY A 366 9.77 -29.95 4.49
C GLY A 366 11.03 -30.73 4.89
N ILE A 367 10.88 -31.35 6.06
CA ILE A 367 11.87 -31.65 7.11
C ILE A 367 13.01 -32.62 6.74
N SER A 368 12.84 -33.47 5.72
CA SER A 368 13.86 -34.48 5.38
C SER A 368 14.56 -34.22 4.05
N LYS A 369 13.98 -33.44 3.13
CA LYS A 369 14.47 -33.24 1.77
C LYS A 369 13.82 -31.99 1.15
N GLY A 370 14.51 -31.28 0.26
CA GLY A 370 14.00 -30.08 -0.43
C GLY A 370 14.07 -28.83 0.44
N LYS A 371 15.27 -28.28 0.62
CA LYS A 371 15.54 -27.08 1.40
C LYS A 371 15.98 -25.99 0.43
N PHE A 372 15.55 -24.77 0.68
CA PHE A 372 16.07 -23.64 -0.06
C PHE A 372 17.50 -23.32 0.42
N ALA A 373 18.42 -23.15 -0.54
CA ALA A 373 19.83 -22.84 -0.28
C ALA A 373 20.43 -21.86 -1.31
N GLY A 374 19.60 -21.32 -2.21
CA GLY A 374 20.03 -20.35 -3.22
C GLY A 374 19.70 -18.91 -2.82
N SER A 375 20.18 -17.94 -3.58
CA SER A 375 19.85 -16.51 -3.38
C SER A 375 18.68 -16.10 -4.27
N PHE A 376 17.82 -15.22 -3.76
CA PHE A 376 16.65 -14.70 -4.47
C PHE A 376 16.62 -13.17 -4.38
N ASP A 377 16.69 -12.52 -5.53
CA ASP A 377 16.58 -11.07 -5.67
C ASP A 377 15.22 -10.71 -6.28
N GLY A 378 14.40 -9.98 -5.55
CA GLY A 378 13.15 -9.44 -6.06
C GLY A 378 13.36 -8.30 -7.07
N ASP A 379 14.55 -7.70 -7.15
CA ASP A 379 14.88 -6.58 -8.05
C ASP A 379 13.86 -5.42 -7.98
N GLY A 380 13.23 -5.23 -6.82
CA GLY A 380 12.18 -4.22 -6.58
C GLY A 380 10.76 -4.65 -6.99
N HIS A 381 10.58 -5.87 -7.49
CA HIS A 381 9.30 -6.41 -7.92
C HIS A 381 8.42 -6.96 -6.80
N ARG A 382 7.13 -7.10 -7.12
CA ARG A 382 6.07 -7.53 -6.21
C ARG A 382 5.58 -8.93 -6.50
N ILE A 383 5.24 -9.66 -5.44
CA ILE A 383 4.46 -10.90 -5.49
C ILE A 383 3.12 -10.66 -4.80
N TYR A 384 2.01 -10.78 -5.54
CA TYR A 384 0.66 -10.55 -5.05
C TYR A 384 -0.02 -11.87 -4.66
N ASN A 385 -0.94 -11.77 -3.70
CA ASN A 385 -1.97 -12.77 -3.43
C ASN A 385 -1.41 -14.17 -3.12
N LEU A 386 -0.29 -14.22 -2.38
CA LEU A 386 0.31 -15.46 -1.90
C LEU A 386 -0.66 -16.16 -0.93
N LYS A 387 -1.13 -17.36 -1.28
CA LYS A 387 -2.01 -18.14 -0.42
C LYS A 387 -1.39 -19.47 -0.02
N VAL A 388 -1.37 -19.76 1.27
CA VAL A 388 -1.09 -21.11 1.79
C VAL A 388 -2.09 -21.43 2.88
N HIS A 389 -3.04 -22.31 2.60
CA HIS A 389 -4.00 -22.79 3.57
C HIS A 389 -3.64 -24.21 4.02
N ASP A 390 -2.93 -24.32 5.15
CA ASP A 390 -2.49 -25.62 5.65
C ASP A 390 -3.38 -26.20 6.75
N GLU A 391 -4.21 -27.15 6.35
CA GLU A 391 -4.95 -28.02 7.26
C GLU A 391 -4.25 -29.37 7.50
N SER A 392 -3.20 -29.67 6.72
CA SER A 392 -2.50 -30.97 6.71
C SER A 392 -1.40 -31.09 7.77
N GLY A 393 -1.06 -29.98 8.42
CA GLY A 393 -0.11 -29.93 9.52
C GLY A 393 1.36 -29.76 9.11
N LYS A 394 1.63 -29.17 7.94
CA LYS A 394 2.96 -28.70 7.52
C LYS A 394 3.60 -27.84 8.62
N MET A 395 4.93 -27.92 8.71
CA MET A 395 5.68 -27.20 9.74
C MET A 395 6.22 -25.85 9.27
N TYR A 396 6.30 -25.59 7.97
CA TYR A 396 6.98 -24.41 7.44
C TYR A 396 6.15 -23.80 6.31
N ILE A 397 5.69 -22.57 6.51
CA ILE A 397 4.73 -21.89 5.63
C ILE A 397 5.24 -20.50 5.27
N GLY A 398 5.16 -20.19 3.98
CA GLY A 398 5.52 -18.91 3.38
C GLY A 398 5.82 -19.07 1.89
N LEU A 399 6.28 -17.99 1.26
CA LEU A 399 6.85 -18.06 -0.08
C LEU A 399 8.00 -19.09 -0.07
N PHE A 400 8.91 -18.94 0.89
CA PHE A 400 9.91 -19.93 1.28
C PHE A 400 9.47 -20.64 2.57
N GLY A 401 9.45 -21.96 2.56
CA GLY A 401 9.15 -22.77 3.75
C GLY A 401 10.38 -22.92 4.65
N ASP A 402 11.37 -23.68 4.19
CA ASP A 402 12.57 -24.09 4.93
C ASP A 402 13.85 -23.69 4.18
N SER A 403 14.59 -22.74 4.74
CA SER A 403 15.87 -22.26 4.21
C SER A 403 17.06 -22.72 5.06
N ARG A 404 18.00 -23.46 4.45
CA ARG A 404 19.20 -24.01 5.12
C ARG A 404 20.44 -23.94 4.22
N PRO A 405 20.87 -22.74 3.78
CA PRO A 405 22.08 -22.61 3.00
C PRO A 405 23.33 -23.03 3.80
N SER A 406 24.33 -23.56 3.10
CA SER A 406 25.64 -23.88 3.69
C SER A 406 26.64 -22.74 3.57
N ALA A 407 26.41 -21.81 2.65
CA ALA A 407 27.17 -20.56 2.49
C ALA A 407 26.26 -19.36 2.75
N GLU A 408 26.82 -18.15 2.68
CA GLU A 408 26.03 -16.92 2.76
C GLU A 408 25.04 -16.84 1.59
N THR A 409 23.82 -16.39 1.88
CA THR A 409 22.70 -16.43 0.94
C THR A 409 21.74 -15.30 1.23
N TYR A 410 21.13 -14.74 0.19
CA TYR A 410 20.32 -13.53 0.28
C TYR A 410 18.89 -13.78 -0.21
N ILE A 411 17.90 -13.26 0.52
CA ILE A 411 16.57 -12.98 0.00
C ILE A 411 16.38 -11.47 0.12
N LYS A 412 16.32 -10.76 -1.01
CA LYS A 412 16.34 -9.29 -0.98
C LYS A 412 15.45 -8.60 -1.99
N ASN A 413 15.20 -7.31 -1.78
CA ASN A 413 14.50 -6.41 -2.72
C ASN A 413 13.13 -6.93 -3.17
N LEU A 414 12.39 -7.56 -2.28
CA LEU A 414 11.14 -8.25 -2.60
C LEU A 414 9.97 -7.64 -1.81
N THR A 415 8.87 -7.37 -2.49
CA THR A 415 7.61 -6.98 -1.84
C THR A 415 6.56 -8.08 -1.98
N ILE A 416 5.95 -8.52 -0.87
CA ILE A 416 4.80 -9.43 -0.87
C ILE A 416 3.54 -8.65 -0.51
N VAL A 417 2.52 -8.67 -1.38
CA VAL A 417 1.29 -7.90 -1.21
C VAL A 417 0.10 -8.83 -1.00
N ASN A 418 -0.69 -8.54 0.03
CA ASN A 418 -1.91 -9.26 0.39
C ASN A 418 -1.72 -10.79 0.54
N PRO A 419 -0.76 -11.27 1.36
CA PRO A 419 -0.65 -12.69 1.67
C PRO A 419 -1.86 -13.18 2.50
N ASP A 420 -2.31 -14.41 2.25
CA ASP A 420 -3.34 -15.12 3.03
C ASP A 420 -2.77 -16.48 3.48
N LEU A 421 -2.22 -16.50 4.69
CA LEU A 421 -1.50 -17.67 5.21
C LEU A 421 -2.19 -18.21 6.45
N TYR A 422 -2.41 -19.52 6.47
CA TYR A 422 -3.03 -20.19 7.60
C TYR A 422 -2.35 -21.52 7.93
N SER A 423 -2.26 -21.80 9.24
CA SER A 423 -1.86 -23.09 9.78
C SER A 423 -2.71 -23.50 10.97
N ASN A 424 -3.29 -24.71 10.91
CA ASN A 424 -3.93 -25.32 12.08
C ASN A 424 -2.93 -26.00 13.03
N ASN A 425 -1.65 -26.16 12.64
CA ASN A 425 -0.64 -26.81 13.47
C ASN A 425 -0.03 -25.86 14.49
N THR A 426 -0.72 -25.73 15.62
CA THR A 426 -0.35 -24.84 16.71
C THR A 426 0.82 -25.32 17.58
N THR A 427 1.46 -26.46 17.24
CA THR A 427 2.50 -27.10 18.09
C THR A 427 3.90 -27.09 17.48
N ALA A 428 4.02 -26.97 16.16
CA ALA A 428 5.31 -27.05 15.48
C ALA A 428 5.45 -26.10 14.28
N SER A 429 4.34 -25.56 13.74
CA SER A 429 4.43 -24.78 12.51
C SER A 429 5.03 -23.39 12.71
N ASN A 430 5.69 -22.91 11.67
CA ASN A 430 6.35 -21.63 11.57
C ASN A 430 5.80 -20.96 10.31
N VAL A 431 5.12 -19.82 10.48
CA VAL A 431 4.29 -19.18 9.46
C VAL A 431 4.77 -17.75 9.23
N SER A 432 5.01 -17.40 7.97
CA SER A 432 5.42 -16.06 7.55
C SER A 432 5.20 -15.84 6.07
N ALA A 433 5.13 -14.60 5.60
CA ALA A 433 5.06 -14.31 4.17
C ALA A 433 6.37 -14.65 3.44
N VAL A 434 7.52 -14.28 4.00
CA VAL A 434 8.82 -14.48 3.34
C VAL A 434 9.41 -15.86 3.65
N VAL A 435 9.88 -16.13 4.88
CA VAL A 435 10.60 -17.37 5.25
C VAL A 435 10.04 -18.04 6.51
N GLY A 436 9.34 -19.17 6.34
CA GLY A 436 8.73 -19.87 7.47
C GLY A 436 9.75 -20.28 8.53
N TYR A 437 10.84 -20.91 8.09
CA TYR A 437 11.92 -21.37 8.95
C TYR A 437 13.28 -21.14 8.29
N ALA A 438 14.16 -20.44 9.00
CA ALA A 438 15.54 -20.20 8.61
C ALA A 438 16.48 -20.92 9.57
N HIS A 439 17.34 -21.79 9.03
CA HIS A 439 18.28 -22.55 9.84
C HIS A 439 19.58 -21.79 10.10
N GLN A 440 20.23 -21.25 9.06
CA GLN A 440 21.53 -20.60 9.15
C GLN A 440 21.89 -19.77 7.90
N ASN A 441 22.92 -18.91 7.99
CA ASN A 441 23.60 -18.21 6.89
C ASN A 441 22.67 -17.50 5.87
N LEU A 442 21.58 -16.93 6.35
CA LEU A 442 20.58 -16.27 5.52
C LEU A 442 20.48 -14.80 5.90
N THR A 443 20.63 -13.92 4.92
CA THR A 443 20.33 -12.50 5.04
C THR A 443 19.02 -12.21 4.31
N ILE A 444 18.03 -11.67 5.03
CA ILE A 444 16.80 -11.12 4.47
C ILE A 444 16.92 -9.59 4.51
N GLU A 445 16.88 -8.93 3.37
CA GLU A 445 17.20 -7.50 3.27
C GLU A 445 16.26 -6.75 2.32
N ASN A 446 15.83 -5.55 2.69
CA ASN A 446 15.00 -4.71 1.80
C ASN A 446 13.75 -5.45 1.31
N CYS A 447 13.11 -6.18 2.22
CA CYS A 447 11.89 -6.94 1.93
C CYS A 447 10.69 -6.25 2.59
N LYS A 448 9.58 -6.16 1.85
CA LYS A 448 8.34 -5.54 2.32
C LYS A 448 7.18 -6.53 2.33
N VAL A 449 6.29 -6.42 3.32
CA VAL A 449 5.01 -7.14 3.35
C VAL A 449 3.89 -6.13 3.57
N ILE A 450 2.94 -6.06 2.64
CA ILE A 450 1.88 -5.04 2.64
C ILE A 450 0.51 -5.71 2.64
N GLY A 451 -0.33 -5.38 3.61
CA GLY A 451 -1.68 -5.90 3.73
C GLY A 451 -1.71 -7.40 4.08
N GLY A 452 -2.90 -7.98 4.08
CA GLY A 452 -3.09 -9.43 4.20
C GLY A 452 -3.18 -9.93 5.65
N LYS A 453 -3.09 -11.26 5.79
CA LYS A 453 -3.21 -11.93 7.09
C LYS A 453 -2.33 -13.18 7.23
N ILE A 454 -1.82 -13.38 8.43
CA ILE A 454 -1.22 -14.64 8.91
C ILE A 454 -2.08 -15.16 10.05
N GLU A 455 -2.49 -16.41 9.96
CA GLU A 455 -3.42 -17.01 10.90
C GLU A 455 -2.91 -18.35 11.45
N GLY A 456 -2.64 -18.39 12.75
CA GLY A 456 -2.34 -19.62 13.47
C GLY A 456 -0.86 -19.99 13.53
N GLY A 457 -0.61 -21.29 13.72
CA GLY A 457 0.72 -21.84 13.93
C GLY A 457 1.35 -21.63 15.32
N LYS A 458 2.56 -22.20 15.52
CA LYS A 458 3.29 -22.07 16.79
C LYS A 458 4.15 -20.81 16.83
N ASN A 459 4.85 -20.53 15.73
CA ASN A 459 5.65 -19.32 15.59
C ASN A 459 5.16 -18.56 14.36
N ALA A 460 4.85 -17.28 14.51
CA ALA A 460 4.34 -16.45 13.42
C ALA A 460 5.04 -15.09 13.38
N GLY A 461 5.45 -14.67 12.19
CA GLY A 461 5.87 -13.30 11.92
C GLY A 461 5.85 -13.02 10.43
N ALA A 462 5.63 -11.78 10.00
CA ALA A 462 5.39 -11.52 8.59
C ALA A 462 6.63 -11.77 7.71
N ILE A 463 7.84 -11.51 8.23
CA ILE A 463 9.08 -11.78 7.51
C ILE A 463 9.59 -13.19 7.81
N MET A 464 9.61 -13.59 9.08
CA MET A 464 10.16 -14.89 9.47
C MET A 464 9.37 -15.56 10.59
N GLY A 465 9.04 -16.84 10.43
CA GLY A 465 8.42 -17.61 11.49
C GLY A 465 9.40 -17.95 12.61
N ASN A 466 10.54 -18.57 12.27
CA ASN A 466 11.52 -19.06 13.25
C ASN A 466 12.96 -19.11 12.71
N GLY A 467 13.88 -18.45 13.42
CA GLY A 467 15.33 -18.53 13.19
C GLY A 467 16.01 -19.49 14.17
N GLN A 468 16.77 -20.48 13.66
CA GLN A 468 17.32 -21.54 14.50
C GLN A 468 18.80 -21.40 14.92
N VAL A 469 19.79 -21.45 14.03
CA VAL A 469 21.19 -21.75 14.41
C VAL A 469 22.09 -20.52 14.47
N ALA A 470 22.55 -19.99 13.34
CA ALA A 470 23.54 -18.92 13.35
C ALA A 470 23.58 -18.14 12.04
N ASN A 471 24.07 -16.90 12.14
CA ASN A 471 24.33 -16.00 11.01
C ASN A 471 23.06 -15.74 10.18
N ILE A 472 21.96 -15.53 10.88
CA ILE A 472 20.72 -15.05 10.26
C ILE A 472 20.64 -13.55 10.51
N VAL A 473 20.44 -12.78 9.45
CA VAL A 473 20.29 -11.33 9.52
C VAL A 473 19.00 -10.95 8.83
N ILE A 474 18.14 -10.20 9.51
CA ILE A 474 16.98 -9.54 8.92
C ILE A 474 17.26 -8.05 9.05
N LYS A 475 17.39 -7.35 7.93
CA LYS A 475 17.71 -5.93 7.93
C LYS A 475 16.85 -5.14 6.96
N ASN A 476 16.49 -3.91 7.33
CA ASN A 476 15.74 -3.00 6.46
C ASN A 476 14.47 -3.68 5.88
N CYS A 477 13.71 -4.36 6.74
CA CYS A 477 12.47 -5.02 6.33
C CYS A 477 11.28 -4.28 6.93
N GLU A 478 10.22 -4.16 6.14
CA GLU A 478 9.05 -3.34 6.46
C GLU A 478 7.78 -4.18 6.34
N VAL A 479 6.87 -4.02 7.30
CA VAL A 479 5.58 -4.69 7.32
C VAL A 479 4.51 -3.66 7.64
N THR A 480 3.52 -3.50 6.77
CA THR A 480 2.45 -2.48 6.89
C THR A 480 1.07 -3.09 6.64
N ASP A 481 0.06 -2.63 7.38
CA ASP A 481 -1.34 -3.05 7.23
C ASP A 481 -1.56 -4.58 7.38
N MET A 482 -0.71 -5.23 8.17
CA MET A 482 -0.76 -6.69 8.35
C MET A 482 -1.55 -7.09 9.60
N GLU A 483 -2.40 -8.11 9.48
CA GLU A 483 -2.96 -8.81 10.64
C GLU A 483 -2.20 -10.12 10.91
N VAL A 484 -1.54 -10.22 12.07
CA VAL A 484 -0.87 -11.45 12.51
C VAL A 484 -1.63 -12.04 13.69
N ARG A 485 -2.39 -13.11 13.44
CA ARG A 485 -3.23 -13.79 14.44
C ARG A 485 -2.52 -15.00 15.02
N THR A 486 -2.37 -15.03 16.35
CA THR A 486 -1.68 -16.12 17.05
C THR A 486 -2.46 -17.44 16.97
N GLY A 487 -1.71 -18.55 16.99
CA GLY A 487 -2.29 -19.87 17.19
C GLY A 487 -2.93 -20.01 18.57
N ALA A 488 -3.98 -20.81 18.66
CA ALA A 488 -4.79 -20.95 19.88
C ALA A 488 -4.09 -21.67 21.06
N ASN A 489 -2.78 -21.89 21.00
CA ASN A 489 -2.01 -22.59 22.02
C ASN A 489 -1.28 -21.60 22.96
N ILE A 490 -1.28 -21.94 24.25
CA ILE A 490 -0.46 -21.25 25.25
C ILE A 490 1.03 -21.41 24.87
N GLY A 491 1.72 -20.29 24.69
CA GLY A 491 3.14 -20.25 24.32
C GLY A 491 3.43 -20.22 22.82
N ALA A 492 2.42 -19.96 21.98
CA ALA A 492 2.66 -19.51 20.61
C ALA A 492 3.46 -18.19 20.63
N ASN A 493 4.47 -18.07 19.77
CA ASN A 493 5.33 -16.88 19.67
C ASN A 493 4.96 -16.10 18.42
N THR A 494 4.52 -14.86 18.58
CA THR A 494 4.09 -14.03 17.48
C THR A 494 4.81 -12.68 17.53
N GLY A 495 5.58 -12.41 16.50
CA GLY A 495 6.17 -11.10 16.25
C GLY A 495 5.56 -10.47 15.02
N GLY A 496 5.51 -9.14 14.93
CA GLY A 496 5.16 -8.49 13.67
C GLY A 496 6.14 -8.85 12.55
N ILE A 497 7.45 -8.92 12.87
CA ILE A 497 8.51 -9.31 11.93
C ILE A 497 8.91 -10.78 12.10
N VAL A 498 9.25 -11.18 13.33
CA VAL A 498 9.82 -12.50 13.64
C VAL A 498 9.05 -13.21 14.75
N GLY A 499 8.58 -14.43 14.52
CA GLY A 499 7.92 -15.22 15.56
C GLY A 499 8.87 -15.62 16.69
N LEU A 500 9.94 -16.35 16.37
CA LEU A 500 10.90 -16.87 17.35
C LEU A 500 12.34 -16.75 16.90
N ILE A 501 13.20 -16.25 17.80
CA ILE A 501 14.66 -16.28 17.66
C ILE A 501 15.24 -17.28 18.66
N ASN A 502 16.07 -18.24 18.22
CA ASN A 502 16.66 -19.24 19.12
C ASN A 502 18.16 -19.09 19.43
N ASN A 503 18.95 -18.44 18.59
CA ASN A 503 20.40 -18.35 18.71
C ASN A 503 20.87 -17.10 17.95
N ASN A 504 22.12 -17.04 17.47
CA ASN A 504 22.72 -15.88 16.80
C ASN A 504 21.90 -15.39 15.59
N LEU A 505 21.07 -14.39 15.81
CA LEU A 505 20.25 -13.70 14.81
C LEU A 505 20.28 -12.20 15.10
N LYS A 506 20.39 -11.41 14.03
CA LYS A 506 20.24 -9.95 14.09
C LYS A 506 18.93 -9.52 13.41
N VAL A 507 18.14 -8.69 14.08
CA VAL A 507 17.00 -7.95 13.51
C VAL A 507 17.38 -6.48 13.57
N ILE A 508 17.61 -5.86 12.42
CA ILE A 508 18.23 -4.54 12.33
C ILE A 508 17.32 -3.64 11.52
N ALA A 509 16.98 -2.47 12.08
CA ALA A 509 16.29 -1.41 11.37
C ALA A 509 15.03 -1.94 10.63
N CYS A 510 14.21 -2.73 11.33
CA CYS A 510 12.98 -3.28 10.78
C CYS A 510 11.77 -2.54 11.36
N SER A 511 10.71 -2.38 10.56
CA SER A 511 9.50 -1.68 10.95
C SER A 511 8.25 -2.55 10.82
N PHE A 512 7.38 -2.48 11.83
CA PHE A 512 6.06 -3.12 11.81
C PHE A 512 4.97 -2.09 12.10
N ASP A 513 4.01 -1.95 11.20
CA ASP A 513 2.73 -1.27 11.40
C ASP A 513 1.60 -2.26 11.12
N GLY A 514 0.86 -2.62 12.16
CA GLY A 514 -0.27 -3.51 11.99
C GLY A 514 -0.88 -3.99 13.29
N LYS A 515 -1.67 -5.05 13.17
CA LYS A 515 -2.43 -5.66 14.26
C LYS A 515 -1.89 -7.04 14.60
N ILE A 516 -1.65 -7.29 15.88
CA ILE A 516 -1.39 -8.62 16.43
C ILE A 516 -2.60 -9.04 17.28
N SER A 517 -3.28 -10.11 16.84
CA SER A 517 -4.51 -10.60 17.48
C SER A 517 -4.41 -12.05 17.91
N GLY A 518 -5.30 -12.54 18.78
CA GLY A 518 -5.32 -13.97 19.11
C GLY A 518 -6.01 -14.34 20.42
N SER A 519 -5.89 -15.60 20.83
CA SER A 519 -6.50 -16.07 22.09
C SER A 519 -5.54 -16.08 23.28
N SER A 520 -4.25 -16.28 23.06
CA SER A 520 -3.17 -16.27 24.07
C SER A 520 -1.82 -16.32 23.36
N GLY A 521 -0.71 -16.07 24.08
CA GLY A 521 0.63 -16.24 23.51
C GLY A 521 1.70 -15.30 24.04
N ILE A 522 2.84 -15.29 23.35
CA ILE A 522 3.97 -14.39 23.57
C ILE A 522 4.06 -13.48 22.34
N LEU A 523 3.82 -12.19 22.54
CA LEU A 523 3.48 -11.23 21.50
C LEU A 523 4.45 -10.06 21.56
N GLY A 524 5.19 -9.84 20.48
CA GLY A 524 6.06 -8.68 20.34
C GLY A 524 5.76 -7.92 19.05
N GLY A 525 5.85 -6.60 19.09
CA GLY A 525 5.59 -5.82 17.88
C GLY A 525 6.61 -6.12 16.78
N ILE A 526 7.86 -6.46 17.14
CA ILE A 526 8.89 -6.92 16.21
C ILE A 526 9.14 -8.41 16.35
N VAL A 527 9.47 -8.87 17.57
CA VAL A 527 9.88 -10.26 17.84
C VAL A 527 8.97 -10.89 18.90
N GLY A 528 8.38 -12.04 18.61
CA GLY A 528 7.59 -12.76 19.62
C GLY A 528 8.44 -13.16 20.82
N ALA A 529 9.40 -14.07 20.62
CA ALA A 529 10.29 -14.50 21.71
C ALA A 529 11.74 -14.66 21.28
N THR A 530 12.63 -14.52 22.27
CA THR A 530 14.05 -14.86 22.15
C THR A 530 14.39 -16.01 23.10
N ASN A 531 15.16 -16.97 22.61
CA ASN A 531 15.69 -18.12 23.36
C ASN A 531 17.17 -18.27 23.02
N ASN A 532 17.93 -19.01 23.83
CA ASN A 532 19.27 -19.49 23.47
C ASN A 532 19.31 -21.00 23.65
N LYS A 533 19.26 -21.76 22.55
CA LYS A 533 19.29 -23.23 22.59
C LYS A 533 20.70 -23.80 22.56
N SER A 534 21.71 -23.00 22.21
CA SER A 534 23.07 -23.48 21.98
C SER A 534 24.02 -23.30 23.16
N ASN A 535 23.56 -22.69 24.27
CA ASN A 535 24.42 -22.25 25.39
C ASN A 535 25.64 -21.43 24.93
N SER A 536 25.53 -20.77 23.77
CA SER A 536 26.61 -19.99 23.17
C SER A 536 26.57 -18.56 23.70
N VAL A 537 27.72 -17.91 23.84
CA VAL A 537 27.90 -16.53 24.33
C VAL A 537 27.63 -15.49 23.22
N ILE A 538 27.12 -15.92 22.06
CA ILE A 538 26.80 -15.01 20.95
C ILE A 538 25.42 -14.39 21.20
N PHE A 539 25.40 -13.08 21.40
CA PHE A 539 24.19 -12.31 21.65
C PHE A 539 23.34 -12.17 20.39
N GLN A 540 22.03 -12.29 20.57
CA GLN A 540 21.04 -11.84 19.59
C GLN A 540 20.96 -10.32 19.64
N ASN A 541 20.81 -9.67 18.50
CA ASN A 541 20.73 -8.21 18.45
C ASN A 541 19.45 -7.77 17.77
N ILE A 542 18.69 -6.91 18.45
CA ILE A 542 17.50 -6.24 17.92
C ILE A 542 17.82 -4.75 17.99
N LEU A 543 18.15 -4.16 16.86
CA LEU A 543 18.77 -2.84 16.77
C LEU A 543 17.92 -1.93 15.90
N GLY A 544 17.71 -0.68 16.32
CA GLY A 544 17.09 0.31 15.45
C GLY A 544 15.64 0.00 15.07
N CYS A 545 14.93 -0.92 15.71
CA CYS A 545 13.63 -1.38 15.18
C CYS A 545 12.47 -0.46 15.62
N TYR A 546 11.47 -0.30 14.75
CA TYR A 546 10.27 0.52 14.98
C TYR A 546 9.00 -0.33 14.96
N SER A 547 8.17 -0.22 15.98
CA SER A 547 6.88 -0.92 16.05
C SER A 547 5.73 0.05 16.28
N ASN A 548 4.70 -0.03 15.46
CA ASN A 548 3.41 0.64 15.62
C ASN A 548 2.30 -0.42 15.67
N VAL A 549 2.02 -0.94 16.86
CA VAL A 549 1.22 -2.16 17.01
C VAL A 549 -0.11 -1.93 17.74
N ASP A 550 -1.16 -2.52 17.18
CA ASP A 550 -2.43 -2.79 17.86
C ASP A 550 -2.46 -4.22 18.40
N TYR A 551 -2.83 -4.40 19.67
CA TYR A 551 -3.03 -5.71 20.29
C TYR A 551 -4.52 -5.98 20.56
N ASP A 552 -5.00 -7.17 20.18
CA ASP A 552 -6.38 -7.62 20.43
C ASP A 552 -6.40 -9.10 20.81
N VAL A 553 -6.42 -9.38 22.11
CA VAL A 553 -6.22 -10.72 22.65
C VAL A 553 -7.21 -11.05 23.76
N SER A 554 -7.89 -12.18 23.60
CA SER A 554 -8.99 -12.59 24.48
C SER A 554 -8.58 -13.35 25.74
N GLY A 555 -7.31 -13.78 25.86
CA GLY A 555 -6.82 -14.63 26.95
C GLY A 555 -5.39 -14.26 27.37
N PRO A 556 -4.75 -15.05 28.25
CA PRO A 556 -3.51 -14.65 28.90
C PRO A 556 -2.36 -14.58 27.90
N ALA A 557 -1.66 -13.44 27.88
CA ALA A 557 -0.52 -13.24 26.98
C ALA A 557 0.58 -12.34 27.57
N LYS A 558 1.77 -12.41 26.97
CA LYS A 558 2.94 -11.62 27.31
C LYS A 558 3.22 -10.66 26.16
N PHE A 559 3.07 -9.37 26.37
CA PHE A 559 3.05 -8.34 25.34
C PHE A 559 4.24 -7.39 25.49
N GLY A 560 5.07 -7.27 24.46
CA GLY A 560 6.08 -6.22 24.38
C GLY A 560 5.91 -5.37 23.13
N GLY A 561 6.13 -4.07 23.21
CA GLY A 561 6.12 -3.20 22.04
C GLY A 561 7.16 -3.60 21.00
N ILE A 562 8.31 -4.14 21.42
CA ILE A 562 9.34 -4.70 20.53
C ILE A 562 9.43 -6.22 20.69
N VAL A 563 9.60 -6.73 21.91
CA VAL A 563 9.83 -8.16 22.18
C VAL A 563 8.83 -8.71 23.20
N GLY A 564 8.09 -9.76 22.87
CA GLY A 564 7.15 -10.38 23.81
C GLY A 564 7.83 -11.02 25.02
N THR A 565 8.78 -11.93 24.79
CA THR A 565 9.64 -12.47 25.85
C THR A 565 11.10 -12.39 25.46
N ASN A 566 11.90 -11.70 26.27
CA ASN A 566 13.34 -11.63 26.09
C ASN A 566 14.07 -12.53 27.11
N LYS A 567 14.91 -13.43 26.61
CA LYS A 567 15.81 -14.25 27.45
C LYS A 567 17.29 -13.95 27.22
N PHE A 568 17.67 -13.50 26.02
CA PHE A 568 19.09 -13.44 25.62
C PHE A 568 19.44 -12.33 24.62
N ALA A 569 18.47 -11.55 24.11
CA ALA A 569 18.75 -10.53 23.12
C ALA A 569 19.15 -9.19 23.74
N ASN A 570 20.15 -8.57 23.11
CA ASN A 570 20.51 -7.18 23.25
C ASN A 570 19.55 -6.34 22.41
N ILE A 571 18.87 -5.37 23.03
CA ILE A 571 17.87 -4.52 22.39
C ILE A 571 18.35 -3.08 22.54
N ARG A 572 18.61 -2.39 21.43
CA ARG A 572 19.16 -1.02 21.42
C ARG A 572 18.52 -0.16 20.35
N GLY A 573 18.34 1.13 20.64
CA GLY A 573 17.78 2.10 19.70
C GLY A 573 16.45 1.63 19.11
N CYS A 574 15.63 0.89 19.87
CA CYS A 574 14.32 0.45 19.39
C CYS A 574 13.23 1.35 19.93
N TYR A 575 12.18 1.57 19.14
CA TYR A 575 11.07 2.44 19.44
C TYR A 575 9.74 1.74 19.19
N SER A 576 8.82 1.81 20.16
CA SER A 576 7.49 1.19 20.03
C SER A 576 6.38 2.14 20.41
N VAL A 577 5.36 2.21 19.56
CA VAL A 577 4.06 2.83 19.78
C VAL A 577 3.03 1.71 19.97
N LEU A 578 2.33 1.76 21.11
CA LEU A 578 1.21 0.89 21.42
C LEU A 578 -0.09 1.69 21.23
N ARG A 579 -0.84 1.41 20.16
CA ARG A 579 -2.04 2.18 19.78
C ARG A 579 -3.26 1.75 20.60
N ASN A 580 -3.79 0.55 20.33
CA ASN A 580 -4.90 -0.05 21.06
C ASN A 580 -4.48 -1.36 21.72
N ILE A 581 -4.89 -1.56 22.98
CA ILE A 581 -4.60 -2.77 23.75
C ILE A 581 -5.92 -3.35 24.25
N GLY A 582 -6.54 -4.18 23.43
CA GLY A 582 -7.70 -4.99 23.81
C GLY A 582 -7.25 -6.27 24.51
N VAL A 583 -7.00 -6.22 25.82
CA VAL A 583 -6.59 -7.41 26.59
C VAL A 583 -7.68 -7.76 27.61
N ALA A 584 -8.32 -8.91 27.42
CA ALA A 584 -9.47 -9.31 28.23
C ALA A 584 -9.10 -10.06 29.53
N ASP A 585 -7.88 -10.61 29.66
CA ASP A 585 -7.48 -11.46 30.79
C ASP A 585 -6.47 -10.78 31.72
N THR A 586 -6.79 -10.74 33.02
CA THR A 586 -6.01 -10.09 34.08
C THR A 586 -4.67 -10.77 34.40
N LYS A 587 -4.40 -11.96 33.86
CA LYS A 587 -3.11 -12.66 34.00
C LYS A 587 -2.08 -12.26 32.95
N SER A 588 -2.44 -11.35 32.06
CA SER A 588 -1.55 -10.87 31.00
C SER A 588 -0.45 -9.96 31.55
N VAL A 589 0.73 -10.03 30.94
CA VAL A 589 1.88 -9.17 31.27
C VAL A 589 2.12 -8.23 30.08
N LEU A 590 2.08 -6.93 30.32
CA LEU A 590 2.36 -5.91 29.31
C LEU A 590 3.60 -5.12 29.72
N GLY A 591 4.56 -5.01 28.81
CA GLY A 591 5.71 -4.12 28.96
C GLY A 591 5.94 -3.26 27.73
N GLY A 592 6.52 -2.07 27.92
CA GLY A 592 6.75 -1.08 26.87
C GLY A 592 7.61 -1.63 25.73
N ILE A 593 8.89 -1.95 25.99
CA ILE A 593 9.76 -2.61 24.99
C ILE A 593 9.66 -4.13 25.08
N ILE A 594 9.73 -4.68 26.29
CA ILE A 594 9.79 -6.12 26.55
C ILE A 594 8.59 -6.52 27.41
N GLY A 595 7.83 -7.53 27.00
CA GLY A 595 6.71 -8.04 27.80
C GLY A 595 7.15 -8.80 29.05
N GLU A 596 8.03 -9.79 28.89
CA GLU A 596 8.62 -10.51 30.02
C GLU A 596 10.12 -10.71 29.80
N PHE A 597 10.90 -10.46 30.84
CA PHE A 597 12.32 -10.79 30.87
C PHE A 597 12.54 -12.04 31.73
N THR A 598 13.08 -13.11 31.16
CA THR A 598 13.47 -14.30 31.95
C THR A 598 14.97 -14.29 32.18
N LYS A 599 15.40 -14.09 33.43
CA LYS A 599 16.81 -14.17 33.83
C LYS A 599 17.32 -15.61 33.63
N SER A 600 18.01 -15.86 32.53
CA SER A 600 18.75 -17.11 32.35
C SER A 600 20.01 -17.07 33.21
N THR A 601 20.31 -18.16 33.91
CA THR A 601 21.55 -18.36 34.66
C THR A 601 22.76 -18.38 33.70
N MET A 602 23.35 -17.23 33.42
CA MET A 602 24.71 -17.10 32.89
C MET A 602 25.42 -15.94 33.62
N GLN A 603 26.68 -16.19 33.95
CA GLN A 603 27.58 -15.37 34.75
C GLN A 603 27.85 -14.00 34.09
N ASP A 604 27.88 -12.96 34.92
CA ASP A 604 28.41 -11.62 34.68
C ASP A 604 27.97 -10.89 33.39
N GLY A 605 26.90 -10.10 33.53
CA GLY A 605 26.75 -8.80 32.86
C GLY A 605 26.26 -8.79 31.40
N ALA A 606 25.40 -7.82 31.11
CA ALA A 606 25.02 -7.33 29.77
C ALA A 606 23.94 -8.08 28.97
N SER A 607 22.71 -8.15 29.48
CA SER A 607 21.58 -7.74 28.64
C SER A 607 21.47 -6.21 28.73
N ASN A 608 22.22 -5.49 27.91
CA ASN A 608 22.20 -4.03 27.93
C ASN A 608 20.97 -3.54 27.18
N ILE A 609 19.89 -3.23 27.90
CA ILE A 609 18.86 -2.31 27.40
C ILE A 609 19.46 -0.90 27.55
N SER A 610 20.36 -0.53 26.63
CA SER A 610 20.89 0.82 26.56
C SER A 610 20.14 1.60 25.49
N SER A 611 19.83 2.87 25.75
CA SER A 611 19.32 3.84 24.75
C SER A 611 18.06 3.41 23.97
N SER A 612 17.10 2.72 24.61
CA SER A 612 15.77 2.44 24.02
C SER A 612 14.70 3.29 24.71
N ILE A 613 13.84 3.97 23.94
CA ILE A 613 12.81 4.88 24.45
C ILE A 613 11.44 4.20 24.45
N ILE A 614 10.73 4.30 25.58
CA ILE A 614 9.31 3.96 25.69
C ILE A 614 8.50 5.26 25.64
N LYS A 615 7.70 5.46 24.58
CA LYS A 615 6.66 6.50 24.57
C LYS A 615 5.31 5.87 24.21
N SER A 616 4.44 5.73 25.22
CA SER A 616 2.99 5.58 25.03
C SER A 616 2.27 5.97 26.33
N PHE A 617 1.10 6.64 26.29
CA PHE A 617 -0.16 6.29 26.98
C PHE A 617 -1.19 7.46 27.02
N SER A 618 -2.50 7.15 26.86
CA SER A 618 -3.60 7.38 27.84
C SER A 618 -4.91 6.70 27.34
N VAL A 619 -6.03 6.53 28.08
CA VAL A 619 -6.70 7.55 28.92
C VAL A 619 -7.37 7.05 30.22
N SER A 620 -7.64 5.76 30.46
CA SER A 620 -8.43 5.37 31.68
C SER A 620 -8.22 3.99 32.30
N GLU A 621 -7.47 3.06 31.70
CA GLU A 621 -7.52 1.63 32.08
C GLU A 621 -6.28 1.06 32.81
N LEU A 622 -5.25 1.87 33.07
CA LEU A 622 -4.14 1.48 33.98
C LEU A 622 -4.62 1.12 35.41
N ASN A 623 -5.85 1.50 35.78
CA ASN A 623 -6.44 1.20 37.09
C ASN A 623 -6.93 -0.24 37.31
N ALA A 624 -6.80 -1.15 36.33
CA ALA A 624 -7.29 -2.55 36.48
C ALA A 624 -6.20 -3.65 36.41
N ILE A 625 -4.97 -3.36 35.99
CA ILE A 625 -3.92 -4.39 35.83
C ILE A 625 -3.00 -4.37 37.06
N GLY A 626 -3.44 -5.06 38.11
CA GLY A 626 -2.69 -5.24 39.35
C GLY A 626 -1.41 -6.08 39.15
N ASN A 627 -0.28 -5.48 39.51
CA ASN A 627 0.99 -6.10 39.95
C ASN A 627 1.54 -7.27 39.14
N ASN A 628 2.52 -6.98 38.26
CA ASN A 628 3.87 -7.55 38.37
C ASN A 628 4.85 -6.81 37.44
N VAL A 629 5.32 -5.65 37.90
CA VAL A 629 6.64 -5.13 37.50
C VAL A 629 7.66 -6.00 38.22
N SER A 630 8.30 -6.93 37.52
CA SER A 630 9.30 -7.81 38.13
C SER A 630 10.55 -7.00 38.48
N GLU A 631 10.62 -6.59 39.74
CA GLU A 631 11.72 -5.91 40.46
C GLU A 631 12.17 -4.53 39.94
N PRO A 632 11.88 -3.43 40.69
CA PRO A 632 12.30 -2.07 40.35
C PRO A 632 13.82 -1.85 40.33
N GLU A 633 14.61 -2.73 40.95
CA GLU A 633 16.05 -2.52 41.14
C GLU A 633 16.92 -2.74 39.88
N ASN A 634 16.32 -2.99 38.70
CA ASN A 634 17.03 -3.06 37.42
C ASN A 634 16.55 -2.06 36.36
N LEU A 635 15.68 -1.11 36.72
CA LEU A 635 15.32 0.02 35.86
C LEU A 635 15.94 1.28 36.47
N ASN A 636 17.14 1.64 36.01
CA ASN A 636 17.79 2.89 36.39
C ASN A 636 17.08 4.05 35.64
N MET A 637 15.82 4.31 35.98
CA MET A 637 15.09 5.52 35.59
C MET A 637 15.24 6.53 36.72
N ASP A 638 15.81 7.69 36.40
CA ASP A 638 15.97 8.80 37.34
C ASP A 638 14.61 9.25 37.88
N ASP A 639 14.48 9.39 39.20
CA ASP A 639 13.25 9.63 39.97
C ASP A 639 12.68 11.06 39.81
N SER A 640 13.01 11.76 38.73
CA SER A 640 12.76 13.21 38.60
C SER A 640 11.78 13.66 37.49
N GLU A 641 11.24 12.75 36.66
CA GLU A 641 10.32 13.15 35.58
C GLU A 641 8.92 12.51 35.68
N VAL A 642 7.92 13.37 35.86
CA VAL A 642 6.49 13.02 35.82
C VAL A 642 6.12 12.68 34.37
N PRO A 643 5.40 11.58 34.07
CA PRO A 643 5.04 11.25 32.69
C PRO A 643 4.14 12.33 32.08
N VAL A 644 4.67 13.05 31.08
CA VAL A 644 3.91 14.01 30.28
C VAL A 644 3.22 13.26 29.14
N LEU A 645 1.91 13.46 29.05
CA LEU A 645 1.01 12.89 28.07
C LEU A 645 1.28 13.54 26.70
N MET A 646 1.98 12.84 25.80
CA MET A 646 2.18 13.27 24.41
C MET A 646 1.53 12.26 23.45
N LYS A 647 0.61 12.72 22.61
CA LYS A 647 0.25 12.05 21.35
C LYS A 647 1.51 12.09 20.47
N VAL A 648 2.02 10.96 20.03
CA VAL A 648 3.22 10.91 19.17
C VAL A 648 2.87 10.11 17.92
N ASP A 649 2.59 10.81 16.83
CA ASP A 649 2.29 10.25 15.51
C ASP A 649 3.53 10.23 14.57
N ALA A 650 4.74 10.57 15.04
CA ALA A 650 5.98 10.48 14.26
C ALA A 650 7.24 10.25 15.12
N ILE A 651 8.24 9.52 14.60
CA ILE A 651 9.58 9.40 15.21
C ILE A 651 10.29 10.77 15.10
N GLY A 652 10.65 11.38 16.23
CA GLY A 652 11.34 12.65 16.26
C GLY A 652 12.83 12.52 15.94
N GLU A 653 13.49 13.65 15.72
CA GLU A 653 14.93 13.74 15.42
C GLU A 653 15.80 13.15 16.54
N GLU A 654 15.38 13.30 17.80
CA GLU A 654 16.08 12.72 18.95
C GLU A 654 16.01 11.19 18.96
N GLU A 655 14.83 10.61 18.70
CA GLU A 655 14.68 9.17 18.57
C GLU A 655 15.49 8.63 17.38
N VAL A 656 15.47 9.31 16.24
CA VAL A 656 16.28 8.93 15.07
C VAL A 656 17.78 8.99 15.36
N ASN A 657 18.27 10.01 16.05
CA ASN A 657 19.67 10.10 16.42
C ASN A 657 20.11 8.93 17.33
N MET A 658 19.24 8.48 18.23
CA MET A 658 19.49 7.31 19.07
C MET A 658 19.44 5.99 18.29
N MET A 659 18.50 5.88 17.34
CA MET A 659 18.44 4.75 16.41
C MET A 659 19.73 4.68 15.57
N ASN A 660 20.18 5.82 15.04
CA ASN A 660 21.42 5.94 14.26
C ASN A 660 22.65 5.59 15.08
N ALA A 661 22.74 6.04 16.33
CA ALA A 661 23.83 5.66 17.23
C ALA A 661 23.87 4.14 17.50
N ALA A 662 22.72 3.47 17.50
CA ALA A 662 22.65 2.01 17.66
C ALA A 662 23.01 1.24 16.36
N LEU A 663 22.94 1.90 15.21
CA LEU A 663 23.19 1.33 13.88
C LEU A 663 24.58 1.65 13.32
N GLU A 664 25.29 2.62 13.90
CA GLU A 664 26.61 3.09 13.47
C GLU A 664 27.63 1.94 13.33
N GLU A 665 27.65 1.01 14.31
CA GLU A 665 28.56 -0.15 14.30
C GLU A 665 28.27 -1.14 13.15
N ASP A 666 27.05 -1.15 12.61
CA ASP A 666 26.65 -1.97 11.46
C ASP A 666 26.68 -1.19 10.13
N GLY A 667 27.16 0.07 10.13
CA GLY A 667 27.33 0.90 8.93
C GLY A 667 26.04 1.45 8.33
N LEU A 668 24.97 1.53 9.14
CA LEU A 668 23.63 1.90 8.69
C LEU A 668 23.16 3.19 9.39
N GLU A 669 22.31 3.96 8.69
CA GLU A 669 21.63 5.14 9.24
C GLU A 669 20.21 5.25 8.70
N TYR A 670 19.30 5.74 9.55
CA TYR A 670 18.03 6.32 9.16
C TYR A 670 18.26 7.70 8.59
N VAL A 671 17.91 7.88 7.32
CA VAL A 671 17.85 9.16 6.61
C VAL A 671 16.40 9.46 6.27
N ALA A 672 16.03 10.73 6.17
CA ALA A 672 14.65 11.09 5.86
C ALA A 672 14.20 10.44 4.54
N SER A 673 13.01 9.84 4.52
CA SER A 673 12.49 9.28 3.27
C SER A 673 12.05 10.39 2.33
N GLU A 674 12.48 10.32 1.07
CA GLU A 674 11.99 11.21 0.02
C GLU A 674 10.52 10.93 -0.33
N ASP A 675 10.03 9.69 -0.13
CA ASP A 675 8.68 9.25 -0.53
C ASP A 675 7.57 9.59 0.48
N GLY A 676 7.92 10.07 1.68
CA GLY A 676 6.98 10.54 2.71
C GLY A 676 6.04 9.49 3.30
N PHE A 677 6.16 8.20 2.95
CA PHE A 677 5.31 7.13 3.50
C PHE A 677 5.77 6.69 4.89
N PHE A 678 7.08 6.75 5.14
CA PHE A 678 7.69 6.68 6.46
C PHE A 678 8.64 7.88 6.60
N PRO A 679 8.80 8.51 7.77
CA PRO A 679 9.66 9.69 7.87
C PRO A 679 11.13 9.39 7.58
N TYR A 680 11.58 8.12 7.59
CA TYR A 680 12.98 7.72 7.41
C TYR A 680 13.18 6.39 6.65
N VAL A 681 14.07 6.35 5.66
CA VAL A 681 14.59 5.12 5.01
C VAL A 681 15.99 4.79 5.55
N ILE A 682 16.43 3.55 5.38
CA ILE A 682 17.78 3.13 5.80
C ILE A 682 18.75 3.26 4.64
N SER A 683 19.80 4.05 4.80
CA SER A 683 20.94 4.12 3.88
C SER A 683 22.19 3.53 4.54
N ASN A 684 23.11 3.04 3.71
CA ASN A 684 24.48 2.84 4.17
C ASN A 684 25.06 4.23 4.49
N ILE A 685 25.74 4.35 5.62
CA ILE A 685 26.55 5.54 5.92
C ILE A 685 27.48 5.70 4.73
N ARG A 686 27.29 6.76 3.93
CA ARG A 686 28.18 7.04 2.80
C ARG A 686 29.60 6.99 3.37
N ASN A 687 30.46 6.16 2.80
CA ASN A 687 31.89 6.36 2.97
C ASN A 687 32.16 7.75 2.41
N VAL A 688 32.17 8.76 3.28
CA VAL A 688 32.69 10.09 2.99
C VAL A 688 34.20 9.92 2.97
N GLU A 689 34.70 9.25 1.94
CA GLU A 689 36.08 9.24 1.45
C GLU A 689 36.13 8.38 0.18
N GLU A 690 35.58 8.90 -0.93
CA GLU A 690 36.22 8.94 -2.26
C GLU A 690 35.47 9.89 -3.22
#